data_AF-A0A7X7MEU0-F1
#
_entry.id   AF-A0A7X7MEU0-F1
#
_cell.length_a   1.000
_cell.length_b   1.000
_cell.length_c   1.000
_cell.angle_alpha   90.00
_cell.angle_beta   90.00
_cell.angle_gamma   90.00
#
_symmetry.space_group_name_H-M   'P 1'
#
loop_
_entity.id
_entity.type
_entity.pdbx_description
1 polymer ?
#
loop_
_entity_poly.entity_id
_entity_poly.type
_entity_poly.pdbx_seq_one_letter_code
_entity_poly.pdbx_strand_id
1 'polypeptide(L)'
;GLKLITFSVAGMATNLDLTRVSLDTNAFLVAGGNWTLTNILNSVYLACINVPSSPGQNIWCPPPTSTYAYWSVSNNWSLGHCPLAGEDVLFDFSSPLDCWMNIVPPPLGSIEISESYAGKVVVRSVYPGFGSFSNVTVTGNVDIRGGTMVHVTHSSDYAPDDRAVNRLALNVGGDFYLGPYGAINLDGLGYPKGKGPGAGVSGTTATRRSASHGGPGAYNPVTSTTYGSITQPETLGSGANGPGGGALFLQVDGTATIDGLISAQGIGGSATACPGAGGSIFIKAAAFAGSGTVQAGVATEGYYGSGGGRIALVATSESSFGSMTFRANPSTSTANEGGGRAGTVFLGTPTSGRLIIDQENIGASSANFTLLPSPTETFATAPAISGPLDDAALILTNGAQVALTSDLRMADLPWLGGQLSLNSHTLYLKADAPSGAFPADYGAGTTNLPGVFHTFGNGDTLTRDGRLLWGDAPVTWRVATLVYQDSGGTATNTGYANDQYIAHGSALQLAATAAAPETPFRFWDGTLPGGAASSDANPLAIASLGGNSAFRAWFSTNMVDLSHNQWLPGSVSDDWFAPYNWNLLMVPVAGQNVTLPAGSNVRLSGPSAALGVFTVDPAATLTFDGWNSPLEASTLTIHGTLTHLPQTVTTTNGLGEWDAQHRILLKGQNLTVATDGALNADGKGYLPGAGPGSVPPFLGIGDDGTSYAMGGGGGYGGSGAFYLSGRGGLAYGRADDPWQPGSGGCYRPLYYGSRSKPGGGAIRIEMSGSVTVDGIVSANGPNCTGGGTGGSGGGIAVYCQTFSGATSGWIRATGGTGALEGGSGGGGRIALNYNSTAQAALPVPRPPVRISTVNGNVTNPDTSGATILPVMGTLYL
;
A
#
# COMPACT_ATOMS: atom_id res chain seq x y z
N GLY A 1 66.88 27.63 -46.28
CA GLY A 1 66.33 26.37 -46.78
C GLY A 1 65.71 25.62 -45.63
N LEU A 2 64.38 25.67 -45.48
CA LEU A 2 63.69 24.81 -44.53
C LEU A 2 63.65 23.40 -45.13
N LYS A 3 64.32 22.45 -44.48
CA LYS A 3 64.15 21.03 -44.77
C LYS A 3 62.84 20.58 -44.14
N LEU A 4 61.86 20.28 -44.98
CA LEU A 4 60.67 19.53 -44.59
C LEU A 4 61.11 18.09 -44.29
N ILE A 5 60.84 17.58 -43.09
CA ILE A 5 60.93 16.14 -42.81
C ILE A 5 59.50 15.64 -42.65
N THR A 6 59.03 14.91 -43.66
CA THR A 6 57.73 14.22 -43.68
C THR A 6 57.93 12.73 -43.43
N PHE A 7 57.15 12.15 -42.52
CA PHE A 7 57.07 10.70 -42.33
C PHE A 7 55.73 10.18 -42.88
N SER A 8 55.77 9.15 -43.73
CA SER A 8 54.58 8.41 -44.19
C SER A 8 54.43 7.10 -43.42
N VAL A 9 53.20 6.68 -43.16
CA VAL A 9 52.82 5.58 -42.25
C VAL A 9 53.13 4.16 -42.75
N ALA A 10 53.88 4.01 -43.85
CA ALA A 10 54.24 2.69 -44.38
C ALA A 10 55.50 2.15 -43.67
N GLY A 11 55.28 1.53 -42.50
CA GLY A 11 56.23 0.66 -41.80
C GLY A 11 57.42 1.37 -41.16
N MET A 12 57.36 1.68 -39.86
CA MET A 12 58.53 1.70 -38.98
C MET A 12 58.15 1.74 -37.49
N ALA A 13 59.14 1.37 -36.67
CA ALA A 13 59.06 0.74 -35.36
C ALA A 13 58.71 1.63 -34.14
N THR A 14 58.44 0.96 -33.04
CA THR A 14 57.78 1.35 -31.79
C THR A 14 58.48 2.37 -30.87
N ASN A 15 59.51 3.12 -31.27
CA ASN A 15 60.12 4.12 -30.38
C ASN A 15 60.74 5.31 -31.13
N LEU A 16 60.16 6.51 -30.96
CA LEU A 16 60.77 7.79 -31.32
C LEU A 16 61.15 8.53 -30.02
N ASP A 17 62.46 8.65 -29.76
CA ASP A 17 62.98 9.36 -28.60
C ASP A 17 63.10 10.87 -28.89
N LEU A 18 62.28 11.68 -28.20
CA LEU A 18 62.18 13.13 -28.36
C LEU A 18 63.03 13.91 -27.34
N THR A 19 63.92 13.27 -26.58
CA THR A 19 64.74 13.90 -25.52
C THR A 19 65.74 14.96 -25.99
N ARG A 20 65.83 15.26 -27.31
CA ARG A 20 66.81 16.18 -27.89
C ARG A 20 66.23 17.31 -28.75
N VAL A 21 64.95 17.66 -28.59
CA VAL A 21 64.37 18.83 -29.26
C VAL A 21 64.17 19.94 -28.23
N SER A 22 65.06 20.95 -28.25
CA SER A 22 64.86 22.23 -27.55
C SER A 22 64.36 23.25 -28.57
N LEU A 23 63.21 23.86 -28.30
CA LEU A 23 62.65 24.93 -29.13
C LEU A 23 62.25 26.10 -28.22
N ASP A 24 63.14 27.09 -28.14
CA ASP A 24 62.84 28.42 -27.61
C ASP A 24 61.94 29.16 -28.60
N THR A 25 60.61 29.00 -28.49
CA THR A 25 59.58 30.00 -28.88
C THR A 25 58.16 29.42 -28.72
N ASN A 26 57.24 30.28 -28.28
CA ASN A 26 55.87 29.95 -27.84
C ASN A 26 54.85 29.74 -28.98
N ALA A 27 55.21 29.12 -30.12
CA ALA A 27 54.24 28.91 -31.20
C ALA A 27 54.44 27.59 -31.97
N PHE A 28 53.43 26.72 -31.89
CA PHE A 28 53.19 25.62 -32.82
C PHE A 28 51.98 25.98 -33.69
N LEU A 29 52.06 25.75 -34.99
CA LEU A 29 50.89 25.76 -35.88
C LEU A 29 50.74 24.35 -36.44
N VAL A 30 49.66 23.66 -36.10
CA VAL A 30 49.30 22.37 -36.68
C VAL A 30 48.16 22.62 -37.67
N ALA A 31 48.38 22.29 -38.95
CA ALA A 31 47.33 22.25 -39.95
C ALA A 31 46.93 20.80 -40.14
N GLY A 32 45.69 20.47 -39.76
CA GLY A 32 45.23 19.10 -39.57
C GLY A 32 45.51 18.61 -38.13
N GLY A 33 44.53 18.82 -37.24
CA GLY A 33 44.59 18.49 -35.82
C GLY A 33 45.17 19.59 -34.91
N ASN A 34 44.96 19.39 -33.59
CA ASN A 34 45.80 19.76 -32.44
C ASN A 34 45.59 21.07 -31.62
N TRP A 35 45.09 20.85 -30.39
CA TRP A 35 45.54 21.29 -29.03
C TRP A 35 45.79 22.76 -28.65
N THR A 36 45.37 23.10 -27.40
CA THR A 36 45.94 24.20 -26.59
C THR A 36 46.48 23.62 -25.27
N LEU A 37 47.72 23.93 -24.90
CA LEU A 37 48.39 23.44 -23.68
C LEU A 37 48.70 24.61 -22.74
N THR A 38 48.36 24.49 -21.46
CA THR A 38 48.86 25.38 -20.40
C THR A 38 49.09 24.60 -19.10
N ASN A 39 50.31 24.74 -18.55
CA ASN A 39 50.80 24.22 -17.26
C ASN A 39 50.81 22.69 -17.07
N ILE A 40 51.95 22.08 -17.45
CA ILE A 40 52.22 20.65 -17.32
C ILE A 40 52.83 20.34 -15.95
N LEU A 41 52.12 19.57 -15.14
CA LEU A 41 52.68 18.66 -14.14
C LEU A 41 51.79 17.40 -14.12
N ASN A 42 52.33 16.31 -14.69
CA ASN A 42 51.85 14.93 -14.75
C ASN A 42 51.00 14.48 -15.97
N SER A 43 51.51 13.42 -16.61
CA SER A 43 51.01 12.45 -17.61
C SER A 43 49.71 12.70 -18.40
N VAL A 44 49.81 12.60 -19.74
CA VAL A 44 48.67 12.67 -20.70
C VAL A 44 48.41 11.29 -21.33
N TYR A 45 47.15 10.86 -21.35
CA TYR A 45 46.64 9.72 -22.15
C TYR A 45 45.97 10.26 -23.43
N LEU A 46 46.31 9.71 -24.59
CA LEU A 46 45.69 10.04 -25.89
C LEU A 46 44.66 8.95 -26.27
N ALA A 47 43.38 9.32 -26.39
CA ALA A 47 42.35 8.49 -26.99
C ALA A 47 42.09 8.96 -28.43
N CYS A 48 42.13 8.04 -29.39
CA CYS A 48 41.74 8.28 -30.77
C CYS A 48 40.21 8.34 -30.85
N ILE A 49 39.64 9.54 -30.97
CA ILE A 49 38.23 9.73 -31.32
C ILE A 49 38.17 9.82 -32.85
N ASN A 50 37.73 8.75 -33.50
CA ASN A 50 37.17 8.87 -34.84
C ASN A 50 35.81 9.56 -34.69
N VAL A 51 35.63 10.73 -35.30
CA VAL A 51 34.33 11.41 -35.36
C VAL A 51 33.65 11.00 -36.67
N PRO A 52 32.58 10.19 -36.68
CA PRO A 52 31.69 10.09 -37.83
C PRO A 52 30.65 11.22 -37.78
N SER A 53 30.06 11.46 -38.95
CA SER A 53 29.39 12.69 -39.38
C SER A 53 27.92 12.83 -38.93
N SER A 54 27.66 13.69 -37.94
CA SER A 54 26.55 14.65 -37.97
C SER A 54 26.81 15.78 -36.95
N PRO A 55 26.60 17.06 -37.30
CA PRO A 55 26.66 18.14 -36.31
C PRO A 55 25.40 18.04 -35.42
N GLY A 56 25.51 17.37 -34.27
CA GLY A 56 24.38 17.23 -33.33
C GLY A 56 24.38 15.99 -32.43
N GLN A 57 25.26 15.00 -32.66
CA GLN A 57 25.31 13.78 -31.85
C GLN A 57 26.31 13.88 -30.68
N ASN A 58 25.84 13.68 -29.45
CA ASN A 58 26.61 13.73 -28.22
C ASN A 58 26.99 12.30 -27.75
N ILE A 59 28.29 12.01 -27.71
CA ILE A 59 28.81 10.65 -27.53
C ILE A 59 29.23 10.46 -26.07
N TRP A 60 28.85 9.32 -25.49
CA TRP A 60 29.30 8.90 -24.16
C TRP A 60 30.78 8.51 -24.17
N CYS A 61 31.63 9.32 -23.54
CA CYS A 61 33.07 9.14 -23.53
C CYS A 61 33.72 9.51 -22.17
N PRO A 62 33.27 8.95 -21.04
CA PRO A 62 33.89 9.20 -19.74
C PRO A 62 35.37 8.80 -19.73
N PRO A 63 36.25 9.55 -19.04
CA PRO A 63 37.64 9.17 -18.86
C PRO A 63 37.78 7.78 -18.22
N PRO A 64 38.74 6.94 -18.63
CA PRO A 64 38.91 5.58 -18.08
C PRO A 64 39.13 5.52 -16.57
N THR A 65 39.60 6.62 -15.97
CA THR A 65 39.85 6.75 -14.52
C THR A 65 38.68 7.39 -13.76
N SER A 66 37.54 7.66 -14.42
CA SER A 66 36.41 8.34 -13.81
C SER A 66 35.73 7.45 -12.77
N THR A 67 35.76 7.90 -11.51
CA THR A 67 34.99 7.29 -10.41
C THR A 67 33.51 7.71 -10.43
N TYR A 68 33.15 8.66 -11.32
CA TYR A 68 31.85 9.32 -11.41
C TYR A 68 31.35 9.33 -12.86
N ALA A 69 31.11 8.15 -13.42
CA ALA A 69 30.53 7.95 -14.74
C ALA A 69 29.02 8.27 -14.75
N TYR A 70 28.68 9.49 -14.34
CA TYR A 70 27.32 10.02 -14.25
C TYR A 70 26.93 10.83 -15.49
N TRP A 71 25.67 10.70 -15.91
CA TRP A 71 25.09 11.47 -17.01
C TRP A 71 25.20 12.98 -16.83
N SER A 72 25.00 13.46 -15.60
CA SER A 72 25.04 14.90 -15.27
C SER A 72 26.41 15.56 -15.39
N VAL A 73 27.49 14.79 -15.54
CA VAL A 73 28.85 15.34 -15.57
C VAL A 73 29.25 15.63 -17.02
N SER A 74 29.42 16.91 -17.34
CA SER A 74 29.65 17.41 -18.69
C SER A 74 30.92 16.87 -19.38
N ASN A 75 31.94 16.49 -18.60
CA ASN A 75 33.20 15.94 -19.15
C ASN A 75 33.09 14.47 -19.60
N ASN A 76 31.97 13.80 -19.34
CA ASN A 76 31.71 12.43 -19.80
C ASN A 76 31.12 12.41 -21.22
N TRP A 77 30.97 13.56 -21.86
CA TRP A 77 30.25 13.75 -23.11
C TRP A 77 31.13 14.45 -24.15
N SER A 78 31.09 14.01 -25.41
CA SER A 78 31.98 14.49 -26.47
C SER A 78 31.80 15.97 -26.82
N LEU A 79 30.61 16.54 -26.58
CA LEU A 79 30.32 17.96 -26.79
C LEU A 79 30.70 18.84 -25.59
N GLY A 80 31.23 18.27 -24.50
CA GLY A 80 31.67 19.01 -23.32
C GLY A 80 30.53 19.57 -22.45
N HIS A 81 29.30 19.11 -22.69
CA HIS A 81 28.12 19.37 -21.85
C HIS A 81 27.24 18.11 -21.80
N CYS A 82 26.41 18.00 -20.76
CA CYS A 82 25.38 16.97 -20.72
C CYS A 82 24.39 17.13 -21.90
N PRO A 83 23.76 16.04 -22.39
CA PRO A 83 22.83 16.12 -23.50
C PRO A 83 21.67 17.09 -23.25
N LEU A 84 21.42 17.95 -24.23
CA LEU A 84 20.39 18.98 -24.21
C LEU A 84 19.12 18.51 -24.95
N ALA A 85 18.05 19.31 -24.84
CA ALA A 85 16.80 18.99 -25.50
C ALA A 85 16.97 18.91 -27.03
N GLY A 86 16.49 17.82 -27.63
CA GLY A 86 16.56 17.56 -29.07
C GLY A 86 17.90 17.00 -29.58
N GLU A 87 18.90 16.80 -28.71
CA GLU A 87 20.19 16.22 -29.10
C GLU A 87 20.13 14.70 -29.24
N ASP A 88 20.90 14.18 -30.19
CA ASP A 88 21.08 12.74 -30.40
C ASP A 88 22.18 12.22 -29.47
N VAL A 89 21.96 11.06 -28.86
CA VAL A 89 22.89 10.45 -27.90
C VAL A 89 23.43 9.14 -28.44
N LEU A 90 24.76 8.95 -28.40
CA LEU A 90 25.42 7.71 -28.85
C LEU A 90 26.25 7.07 -27.74
N PHE A 91 26.07 5.77 -27.55
CA PHE A 91 26.95 4.89 -26.80
C PHE A 91 27.67 3.93 -27.75
N ASP A 92 29.00 3.98 -27.78
CA ASP A 92 29.83 3.15 -28.65
C ASP A 92 31.14 2.72 -28.00
N PHE A 93 32.07 2.20 -28.80
CA PHE A 93 33.41 1.78 -28.36
C PHE A 93 34.23 2.89 -27.70
N SER A 94 33.80 4.16 -27.78
CA SER A 94 34.47 5.30 -27.14
C SER A 94 34.57 5.14 -25.62
N SER A 95 33.67 4.37 -25.00
CA SER A 95 33.85 3.95 -23.61
C SER A 95 33.11 2.64 -23.29
N PRO A 96 33.74 1.71 -22.54
CA PRO A 96 33.04 0.55 -22.01
C PRO A 96 32.35 0.83 -20.66
N LEU A 97 32.48 2.04 -20.10
CA LEU A 97 32.00 2.34 -18.75
C LEU A 97 30.47 2.48 -18.72
N ASP A 98 29.87 1.97 -17.64
CA ASP A 98 28.46 2.15 -17.32
C ASP A 98 28.11 3.64 -17.23
N CYS A 99 27.03 4.04 -17.89
CA CYS A 99 26.44 5.37 -17.77
C CYS A 99 25.38 5.37 -16.67
N TRP A 100 25.65 6.09 -15.59
CA TRP A 100 24.69 6.30 -14.50
C TRP A 100 23.86 7.56 -14.75
N MET A 101 22.65 7.39 -15.28
CA MET A 101 21.71 8.47 -15.50
C MET A 101 21.04 8.89 -14.18
N ASN A 102 21.76 9.72 -13.45
CA ASN A 102 21.43 10.17 -12.10
C ASN A 102 20.44 11.34 -12.03
N ILE A 103 20.09 11.90 -13.18
CA ILE A 103 19.06 12.93 -13.37
C ILE A 103 18.15 12.51 -14.53
N VAL A 104 16.90 12.98 -14.54
CA VAL A 104 16.01 12.80 -15.69
C VAL A 104 16.48 13.74 -16.80
N PRO A 105 16.86 13.24 -17.98
CA PRO A 105 17.32 14.09 -19.08
C PRO A 105 16.17 14.95 -19.63
N PRO A 106 16.48 16.10 -20.26
CA PRO A 106 15.49 16.78 -21.09
C PRO A 106 15.05 15.87 -22.26
N PRO A 107 13.94 16.17 -22.96
CA PRO A 107 13.52 15.38 -24.12
C PRO A 107 14.62 15.30 -25.19
N LEU A 108 15.16 14.11 -25.44
CA LEU A 108 16.29 13.88 -26.36
C LEU A 108 15.81 13.69 -27.80
N GLY A 109 16.67 13.96 -28.78
CA GLY A 109 16.41 13.71 -30.20
C GLY A 109 16.31 12.22 -30.51
N SER A 110 17.37 11.48 -30.22
CA SER A 110 17.43 10.01 -30.33
C SER A 110 18.42 9.41 -29.32
N ILE A 111 18.32 8.10 -29.08
CA ILE A 111 19.33 7.35 -28.33
C ILE A 111 19.77 6.16 -29.18
N GLU A 112 21.07 6.04 -29.43
CA GLU A 112 21.68 4.87 -30.04
C GLU A 112 22.67 4.23 -29.05
N ILE A 113 22.47 2.95 -28.76
CA ILE A 113 23.45 2.08 -28.11
C ILE A 113 23.96 1.13 -29.18
N SER A 114 25.13 1.44 -29.74
CA SER A 114 25.72 0.64 -30.82
C SER A 114 26.11 -0.77 -30.33
N GLU A 115 26.28 -1.70 -31.26
CA GLU A 115 26.75 -3.07 -30.97
C GLU A 115 28.12 -3.10 -30.27
N SER A 116 28.91 -2.04 -30.46
CA SER A 116 30.26 -1.94 -29.89
C SER A 116 30.29 -1.50 -28.43
N TYR A 117 29.17 -1.01 -27.89
CA TYR A 117 29.07 -0.64 -26.47
C TYR A 117 28.77 -1.87 -25.61
N ALA A 118 29.64 -2.15 -24.64
CA ALA A 118 29.51 -3.30 -23.75
C ALA A 118 29.03 -2.92 -22.32
N GLY A 119 28.91 -1.62 -22.03
CA GLY A 119 28.52 -1.13 -20.71
C GLY A 119 27.01 -1.14 -20.47
N LYS A 120 26.61 -0.66 -19.30
CA LYS A 120 25.20 -0.49 -18.91
C LYS A 120 24.77 0.96 -18.95
N VAL A 121 23.55 1.21 -19.42
CA VAL A 121 22.85 2.48 -19.20
C VAL A 121 21.90 2.30 -18.01
N VAL A 122 22.28 2.85 -16.85
CA VAL A 122 21.57 2.72 -15.58
C VAL A 122 20.65 3.93 -15.39
N VAL A 123 19.34 3.70 -15.53
CA VAL A 123 18.31 4.73 -15.45
C VAL A 123 17.77 4.87 -14.03
N ARG A 124 17.82 6.08 -13.48
CA ARG A 124 17.17 6.40 -12.21
C ARG A 124 15.84 7.12 -12.45
N SER A 125 14.81 6.40 -12.89
CA SER A 125 13.45 6.92 -12.76
C SER A 125 12.96 6.67 -11.33
N VAL A 126 12.59 7.73 -10.61
CA VAL A 126 12.10 7.62 -9.24
C VAL A 126 10.59 7.83 -9.21
N TYR A 127 9.90 7.17 -8.29
CA TYR A 127 8.57 7.59 -7.85
C TYR A 127 8.76 8.89 -7.06
N PRO A 128 8.39 10.07 -7.58
CA PRO A 128 8.41 11.27 -6.77
C PRO A 128 7.30 11.09 -5.73
N GLY A 129 7.62 11.29 -4.45
CA GLY A 129 6.74 10.95 -3.32
C GLY A 129 5.26 11.29 -3.55
N PHE A 130 4.49 10.28 -4.01
CA PHE A 130 3.03 10.27 -4.21
C PHE A 130 2.46 10.75 -5.58
N GLY A 131 3.13 10.54 -6.74
CA GLY A 131 2.59 10.79 -8.10
C GLY A 131 3.16 9.89 -9.23
N SER A 132 2.95 10.24 -10.52
CA SER A 132 3.45 9.48 -11.69
C SER A 132 5.00 9.44 -11.77
N PHE A 133 5.58 8.32 -12.24
CA PHE A 133 7.03 8.18 -12.44
C PHE A 133 7.58 9.21 -13.45
N SER A 134 8.82 9.64 -13.26
CA SER A 134 9.55 10.43 -14.26
C SER A 134 9.96 9.55 -15.45
N ASN A 135 9.61 9.92 -16.67
CA ASN A 135 9.97 9.15 -17.86
C ASN A 135 11.15 9.79 -18.60
N VAL A 136 12.06 8.96 -19.11
CA VAL A 136 13.01 9.41 -20.13
C VAL A 136 12.22 9.61 -21.40
N THR A 137 12.29 10.81 -21.98
CA THR A 137 11.55 11.14 -23.20
C THR A 137 12.53 11.29 -24.35
N VAL A 138 12.25 10.60 -25.45
CA VAL A 138 12.99 10.67 -26.70
C VAL A 138 11.99 11.01 -27.79
N THR A 139 12.20 12.11 -28.52
CA THR A 139 11.25 12.57 -29.55
C THR A 139 11.35 11.80 -30.86
N GLY A 140 12.52 11.22 -31.14
CA GLY A 140 12.78 10.35 -32.29
C GLY A 140 12.94 8.90 -31.85
N ASN A 141 13.89 8.20 -32.47
CA ASN A 141 14.07 6.76 -32.32
C ASN A 141 14.96 6.40 -31.12
N VAL A 142 14.75 5.19 -30.61
CA VAL A 142 15.67 4.55 -29.66
C VAL A 142 16.14 3.22 -30.25
N ASP A 143 17.44 3.12 -30.51
CA ASP A 143 18.09 1.94 -31.09
C ASP A 143 19.07 1.33 -30.08
N ILE A 144 18.74 0.17 -29.52
CA ILE A 144 19.61 -0.60 -28.63
C ILE A 144 20.14 -1.81 -29.40
N ARG A 145 21.28 -1.65 -30.06
CA ARG A 145 21.94 -2.69 -30.87
C ARG A 145 22.92 -3.53 -30.06
N GLY A 146 23.48 -2.96 -28.98
CA GLY A 146 24.35 -3.64 -28.01
C GLY A 146 24.08 -3.19 -26.57
N GLY A 147 25.01 -3.47 -25.66
CA GLY A 147 24.96 -3.04 -24.27
C GLY A 147 23.75 -3.55 -23.48
N THR A 148 23.50 -2.94 -22.32
CA THR A 148 22.31 -3.28 -21.51
C THR A 148 21.71 -2.04 -20.85
N MET A 149 20.40 -1.85 -20.96
CA MET A 149 19.69 -0.84 -20.18
C MET A 149 19.08 -1.46 -18.93
N VAL A 150 19.24 -0.80 -17.78
CA VAL A 150 18.75 -1.25 -16.47
C VAL A 150 18.18 -0.07 -15.67
N HIS A 151 17.47 -0.33 -14.58
CA HIS A 151 17.19 0.70 -13.58
C HIS A 151 18.01 0.50 -12.30
N VAL A 152 18.00 1.47 -11.39
CA VAL A 152 18.75 1.35 -10.12
C VAL A 152 18.15 0.25 -9.23
N THR A 153 19.00 -0.50 -8.52
CA THR A 153 18.59 -1.54 -7.57
C THR A 153 17.77 -0.96 -6.42
N HIS A 154 16.81 -1.74 -5.91
CA HIS A 154 16.13 -1.45 -4.65
C HIS A 154 16.90 -2.10 -3.49
N SER A 155 18.06 -1.55 -3.13
CA SER A 155 18.82 -2.06 -1.98
C SER A 155 18.21 -1.59 -0.65
N SER A 156 18.47 -2.36 0.41
CA SER A 156 18.09 -2.06 1.80
C SER A 156 18.57 -0.69 2.31
N ASP A 157 19.57 -0.10 1.65
CA ASP A 157 20.19 1.16 2.05
C ASP A 157 19.40 2.40 1.59
N TYR A 158 18.48 2.24 0.62
CA TYR A 158 17.66 3.34 0.07
C TYR A 158 16.15 3.17 0.29
N ALA A 159 15.66 1.95 0.57
CA ALA A 159 14.25 1.65 0.84
C ALA A 159 14.12 0.63 1.98
N PRO A 160 14.14 1.06 3.26
CA PRO A 160 13.95 0.17 4.41
C PRO A 160 12.52 -0.39 4.55
N ASP A 161 11.61 -0.05 3.64
CA ASP A 161 10.18 -0.36 3.65
C ASP A 161 9.71 -1.02 2.34
N ASP A 162 8.45 -1.48 2.31
CA ASP A 162 7.78 -2.10 1.16
C ASP A 162 7.46 -1.10 0.02
N ARG A 163 8.28 -0.05 -0.15
CA ARG A 163 8.07 0.99 -1.17
C ARG A 163 8.71 0.61 -2.51
N ALA A 164 7.93 0.71 -3.59
CA ALA A 164 8.45 0.66 -4.94
C ALA A 164 9.07 2.04 -5.28
N VAL A 165 10.36 2.08 -5.60
CA VAL A 165 11.11 3.35 -5.71
C VAL A 165 11.55 3.66 -7.14
N ASN A 166 11.96 2.65 -7.90
CA ASN A 166 12.54 2.77 -9.23
C ASN A 166 11.83 1.86 -10.23
N ARG A 167 11.71 2.30 -11.48
CA ARG A 167 11.44 1.43 -12.63
C ARG A 167 12.29 1.87 -13.82
N LEU A 168 12.25 1.14 -14.92
CA LEU A 168 12.69 1.69 -16.21
C LEU A 168 11.47 2.23 -16.94
N ALA A 169 11.45 3.53 -17.26
CA ALA A 169 10.33 4.19 -17.93
C ALA A 169 10.81 5.04 -19.11
N LEU A 170 10.40 4.67 -20.33
CA LEU A 170 10.80 5.32 -21.57
C LEU A 170 9.57 5.73 -22.40
N ASN A 171 9.56 6.97 -22.89
CA ASN A 171 8.63 7.47 -23.90
C ASN A 171 9.42 7.71 -25.19
N VAL A 172 9.07 7.02 -26.27
CA VAL A 172 9.75 7.07 -27.57
C VAL A 172 8.77 7.60 -28.61
N GLY A 173 9.04 8.79 -29.17
CA GLY A 173 8.20 9.44 -30.16
C GLY A 173 8.34 8.87 -31.58
N GLY A 174 9.40 8.11 -31.83
CA GLY A 174 9.62 7.36 -33.07
C GLY A 174 9.53 5.84 -32.88
N ASP A 175 10.38 5.11 -33.61
CA ASP A 175 10.50 3.66 -33.50
C ASP A 175 11.44 3.25 -32.36
N PHE A 176 11.19 2.08 -31.80
CA PHE A 176 12.06 1.43 -30.83
C PHE A 176 12.63 0.14 -31.44
N TYR A 177 13.96 0.02 -31.49
CA TYR A 177 14.64 -1.18 -31.94
C TYR A 177 15.51 -1.75 -30.82
N LEU A 178 15.24 -3.00 -30.41
CA LEU A 178 16.12 -3.78 -29.55
C LEU A 178 16.72 -4.92 -30.38
N GLY A 179 17.96 -4.74 -30.85
CA GLY A 179 18.68 -5.71 -31.66
C GLY A 179 19.06 -6.98 -30.91
N PRO A 180 19.49 -8.04 -31.62
CA PRO A 180 19.72 -9.38 -31.04
C PRO A 180 20.83 -9.42 -29.98
N TYR A 181 21.74 -8.43 -29.96
CA TYR A 181 22.80 -8.31 -28.95
C TYR A 181 22.48 -7.26 -27.87
N GLY A 182 21.39 -6.52 -28.03
CA GLY A 182 20.91 -5.56 -27.04
C GLY A 182 20.06 -6.23 -25.96
N ALA A 183 20.11 -5.69 -24.75
CA ALA A 183 19.26 -6.15 -23.65
C ALA A 183 18.65 -5.02 -22.82
N ILE A 184 17.43 -5.23 -22.36
CA ILE A 184 16.88 -4.58 -21.17
C ILE A 184 16.85 -5.65 -20.07
N ASN A 185 17.69 -5.52 -19.04
CA ASN A 185 17.82 -6.54 -18.00
C ASN A 185 17.51 -5.98 -16.62
N LEU A 186 16.34 -6.35 -16.11
CA LEU A 186 15.78 -5.91 -14.83
C LEU A 186 15.72 -7.05 -13.81
N ASP A 187 16.48 -8.12 -14.02
CA ASP A 187 16.49 -9.28 -13.14
C ASP A 187 16.98 -8.91 -11.73
N GLY A 188 16.23 -9.29 -10.71
CA GLY A 188 16.56 -9.00 -9.31
C GLY A 188 16.54 -7.53 -8.93
N LEU A 189 16.02 -6.65 -9.79
CA LEU A 189 15.95 -5.21 -9.52
C LEU A 189 14.65 -4.79 -8.82
N GLY A 190 13.74 -5.72 -8.49
CA GLY A 190 12.48 -5.49 -7.79
C GLY A 190 12.65 -5.31 -6.28
N TYR A 191 11.61 -5.66 -5.50
CA TYR A 191 11.67 -5.52 -4.05
C TYR A 191 12.81 -6.35 -3.44
N PRO A 192 13.48 -5.83 -2.39
CA PRO A 192 14.54 -6.55 -1.70
C PRO A 192 14.01 -7.75 -0.92
N LYS A 193 14.95 -8.54 -0.41
CA LYS A 193 14.74 -9.72 0.43
C LYS A 193 13.67 -9.49 1.53
N GLY A 194 12.59 -10.28 1.47
CA GLY A 194 11.50 -10.29 2.45
C GLY A 194 10.60 -9.05 2.42
N LYS A 195 10.54 -8.34 1.29
CA LYS A 195 9.76 -7.11 1.11
C LYS A 195 8.83 -7.20 -0.10
N GLY A 196 7.81 -6.35 -0.09
CA GLY A 196 6.79 -6.23 -1.13
C GLY A 196 5.44 -6.86 -0.76
N PRO A 197 4.36 -6.53 -1.49
CA PRO A 197 2.99 -6.98 -1.14
C PRO A 197 2.80 -8.50 -1.16
N GLY A 198 3.61 -9.20 -1.95
CA GLY A 198 3.65 -10.66 -2.04
C GLY A 198 4.89 -11.26 -1.39
N ALA A 199 5.52 -10.58 -0.42
CA ALA A 199 6.80 -11.01 0.16
C ALA A 199 6.75 -12.44 0.73
N GLY A 200 7.83 -13.17 0.46
CA GLY A 200 8.20 -14.37 1.21
C GLY A 200 8.92 -14.02 2.51
N VAL A 201 9.52 -15.01 3.18
CA VAL A 201 10.36 -14.74 4.35
C VAL A 201 11.85 -14.65 3.99
N SER A 202 12.60 -13.90 4.79
CA SER A 202 14.04 -13.69 4.62
C SER A 202 14.93 -14.81 5.23
N GLY A 203 14.35 -15.77 5.98
CA GLY A 203 15.08 -16.81 6.73
C GLY A 203 15.52 -18.05 5.93
N THR A 204 16.31 -18.92 6.57
CA THR A 204 16.72 -20.23 6.03
C THR A 204 16.21 -21.40 6.89
N THR A 205 15.79 -22.46 6.21
CA THR A 205 15.50 -23.84 6.68
C THR A 205 14.10 -24.11 7.23
N ALA A 206 13.70 -23.59 8.39
CA ALA A 206 12.45 -24.02 9.04
C ALA A 206 11.22 -23.10 8.82
N THR A 207 11.42 -21.86 8.34
CA THR A 207 10.33 -20.87 8.19
C THR A 207 10.11 -20.41 6.75
N ARG A 208 10.78 -21.04 5.76
CA ARG A 208 10.85 -20.59 4.37
C ARG A 208 9.47 -20.47 3.73
N ARG A 209 9.24 -19.35 3.06
CA ARG A 209 8.03 -19.04 2.30
C ARG A 209 8.46 -18.26 1.06
N SER A 210 7.90 -18.63 -0.08
CA SER A 210 8.25 -18.06 -1.37
C SER A 210 7.50 -16.73 -1.61
N ALA A 211 7.94 -16.01 -2.64
CA ALA A 211 7.35 -14.73 -3.02
C ALA A 211 6.30 -14.89 -4.11
N SER A 212 5.35 -13.95 -4.14
CA SER A 212 4.23 -13.86 -5.08
C SER A 212 4.28 -12.54 -5.85
N HIS A 213 3.81 -12.54 -7.10
CA HIS A 213 3.51 -11.30 -7.85
C HIS A 213 2.39 -11.51 -8.87
N GLY A 214 2.68 -11.90 -10.11
CA GLY A 214 1.68 -12.25 -11.13
C GLY A 214 1.02 -13.59 -10.82
N GLY A 215 1.84 -14.58 -10.43
CA GLY A 215 1.39 -15.83 -9.82
C GLY A 215 1.79 -15.91 -8.34
N PRO A 216 1.11 -16.72 -7.52
CA PRO A 216 1.55 -16.97 -6.16
C PRO A 216 2.75 -17.90 -6.08
N GLY A 217 3.64 -17.66 -5.13
CA GLY A 217 4.64 -18.64 -4.72
C GLY A 217 4.03 -19.79 -3.91
N ALA A 218 4.72 -20.93 -3.81
CA ALA A 218 4.33 -22.04 -2.94
C ALA A 218 4.56 -21.73 -1.44
N TYR A 219 3.60 -22.12 -0.59
CA TYR A 219 3.65 -21.88 0.86
C TYR A 219 3.92 -20.41 1.23
N ASN A 220 3.46 -19.47 0.41
CA ASN A 220 3.48 -18.04 0.69
C ASN A 220 2.68 -17.72 1.98
N PRO A 221 3.01 -16.64 2.72
CA PRO A 221 2.20 -16.23 3.87
C PRO A 221 0.74 -15.97 3.48
N VAL A 222 -0.20 -16.21 4.39
CA VAL A 222 -1.65 -16.01 4.18
C VAL A 222 -1.98 -14.58 3.75
N THR A 223 -1.19 -13.60 4.21
CA THR A 223 -1.35 -12.17 3.88
C THR A 223 -0.71 -11.77 2.54
N SER A 224 0.07 -12.66 1.91
CA SER A 224 0.82 -12.38 0.68
C SER A 224 0.06 -12.97 -0.51
N THR A 225 -0.34 -12.15 -1.47
CA THR A 225 -1.13 -12.60 -2.64
C THR A 225 -0.56 -12.05 -3.95
N THR A 226 -1.22 -12.34 -5.08
CA THR A 226 -0.88 -11.73 -6.37
C THR A 226 -1.37 -10.29 -6.43
N TYR A 227 -0.62 -9.40 -7.09
CA TYR A 227 -0.90 -7.97 -7.14
C TYR A 227 -0.46 -7.32 -8.45
N GLY A 228 -0.93 -6.09 -8.70
CA GLY A 228 -0.67 -5.34 -9.94
C GLY A 228 -1.65 -5.67 -11.06
N SER A 229 -1.80 -4.74 -12.01
CA SER A 229 -2.71 -4.90 -13.15
C SER A 229 -2.19 -5.94 -14.14
N ILE A 230 -3.11 -6.71 -14.74
CA ILE A 230 -2.79 -7.66 -15.81
C ILE A 230 -2.51 -6.96 -17.14
N THR A 231 -3.28 -5.91 -17.47
CA THR A 231 -3.23 -5.24 -18.77
C THR A 231 -2.32 -4.02 -18.78
N GLN A 232 -1.98 -3.47 -17.60
CA GLN A 232 -1.05 -2.35 -17.42
C GLN A 232 -0.09 -2.60 -16.23
N PRO A 233 0.77 -3.65 -16.29
CA PRO A 233 1.62 -4.04 -15.18
C PRO A 233 2.80 -3.07 -15.00
N GLU A 234 2.84 -2.38 -13.86
CA GLU A 234 3.92 -1.43 -13.54
C GLU A 234 4.62 -1.70 -12.20
N THR A 235 4.17 -2.73 -11.48
CA THR A 235 4.59 -3.02 -10.11
C THR A 235 5.82 -3.92 -10.05
N LEU A 236 6.71 -3.71 -9.10
CA LEU A 236 7.89 -4.57 -8.90
C LEU A 236 7.52 -5.95 -8.37
N GLY A 237 8.34 -6.96 -8.68
CA GLY A 237 8.25 -8.29 -8.11
C GLY A 237 8.67 -8.32 -6.65
N SER A 238 7.99 -9.11 -5.82
CA SER A 238 8.28 -9.22 -4.37
C SER A 238 9.52 -10.06 -4.09
N GLY A 239 10.24 -9.75 -3.01
CA GLY A 239 11.41 -10.52 -2.58
C GLY A 239 11.05 -11.64 -1.60
N ALA A 240 11.83 -12.72 -1.64
CA ALA A 240 11.84 -13.76 -0.60
C ALA A 240 13.21 -13.77 0.07
N ASN A 241 14.04 -14.81 -0.13
CA ASN A 241 15.45 -14.76 0.26
C ASN A 241 16.28 -13.97 -0.76
N GLY A 242 15.96 -14.13 -2.05
CA GLY A 242 16.45 -13.27 -3.13
C GLY A 242 15.49 -12.13 -3.47
N PRO A 243 15.98 -11.11 -4.19
CA PRO A 243 15.16 -9.98 -4.64
C PRO A 243 14.22 -10.38 -5.80
N GLY A 244 13.09 -9.69 -5.89
CA GLY A 244 12.14 -9.85 -7.00
C GLY A 244 12.61 -9.18 -8.29
N GLY A 245 11.90 -9.40 -9.39
CA GLY A 245 12.17 -8.77 -10.68
C GLY A 245 11.78 -7.28 -10.73
N GLY A 246 12.51 -6.49 -11.52
CA GLY A 246 12.24 -5.06 -11.71
C GLY A 246 10.98 -4.76 -12.53
N ALA A 247 10.81 -3.51 -12.94
CA ALA A 247 9.66 -3.10 -13.76
C ALA A 247 10.07 -2.26 -14.98
N LEU A 248 9.49 -2.57 -16.15
CA LEU A 248 9.59 -1.78 -17.39
C LEU A 248 8.23 -1.16 -17.73
N PHE A 249 8.23 0.14 -18.02
CA PHE A 249 7.19 0.81 -18.80
C PHE A 249 7.81 1.44 -20.05
N LEU A 250 7.38 0.99 -21.23
CA LEU A 250 7.87 1.49 -22.51
C LEU A 250 6.69 1.93 -23.37
N GLN A 251 6.59 3.23 -23.63
CA GLN A 251 5.65 3.81 -24.59
C GLN A 251 6.39 4.14 -25.88
N VAL A 252 5.90 3.65 -27.02
CA VAL A 252 6.47 3.86 -28.36
C VAL A 252 5.35 4.37 -29.26
N ASP A 253 5.55 5.52 -29.90
CA ASP A 253 4.56 6.08 -30.84
C ASP A 253 4.64 5.39 -32.21
N GLY A 254 5.81 4.85 -32.58
CA GLY A 254 6.03 4.03 -33.76
C GLY A 254 5.99 2.52 -33.49
N THR A 255 6.81 1.78 -34.24
CA THR A 255 6.95 0.33 -34.15
C THR A 255 7.98 -0.05 -33.08
N ALA A 256 7.62 -0.96 -32.18
CA ALA A 256 8.55 -1.61 -31.27
C ALA A 256 9.03 -2.94 -31.86
N THR A 257 10.25 -2.97 -32.38
CA THR A 257 10.90 -4.18 -32.90
C THR A 257 11.83 -4.75 -31.84
N ILE A 258 11.54 -5.97 -31.37
CA ILE A 258 12.24 -6.63 -30.27
C ILE A 258 12.85 -7.93 -30.77
N ASP A 259 14.13 -7.90 -31.10
CA ASP A 259 14.94 -9.07 -31.49
C ASP A 259 15.85 -9.56 -30.36
N GLY A 260 16.17 -8.68 -29.40
CA GLY A 260 16.98 -8.97 -28.22
C GLY A 260 16.20 -9.51 -27.01
N LEU A 261 16.76 -9.28 -25.82
CA LEU A 261 16.20 -9.76 -24.55
C LEU A 261 15.62 -8.61 -23.72
N ILE A 262 14.36 -8.76 -23.28
CA ILE A 262 13.77 -7.97 -22.20
C ILE A 262 13.48 -8.92 -21.03
N SER A 263 14.12 -8.68 -19.88
CA SER A 263 14.04 -9.57 -18.71
C SER A 263 13.72 -8.81 -17.43
N ALA A 264 12.82 -9.34 -16.60
CA ALA A 264 12.46 -8.82 -15.30
C ALA A 264 12.20 -9.96 -14.29
N GLN A 265 13.14 -10.90 -14.20
CA GLN A 265 12.98 -12.12 -13.41
C GLN A 265 13.31 -11.93 -11.94
N GLY A 266 12.65 -12.72 -11.08
CA GLY A 266 13.09 -12.92 -9.70
C GLY A 266 14.33 -13.82 -9.64
N ILE A 267 15.24 -13.56 -8.70
CA ILE A 267 16.53 -14.28 -8.59
C ILE A 267 16.81 -14.73 -7.14
N GLY A 268 17.94 -15.41 -6.93
CA GLY A 268 18.50 -15.72 -5.61
C GLY A 268 17.94 -16.99 -4.95
N GLY A 269 17.41 -17.91 -5.75
CA GLY A 269 16.98 -19.22 -5.30
C GLY A 269 18.16 -20.18 -5.12
N SER A 270 18.01 -21.12 -4.19
CA SER A 270 18.94 -22.23 -3.98
C SER A 270 18.23 -23.40 -3.30
N ALA A 271 18.93 -24.53 -3.11
CA ALA A 271 18.45 -25.64 -2.30
C ALA A 271 18.07 -25.25 -0.85
N THR A 272 18.46 -24.05 -0.39
CA THR A 272 18.21 -23.54 0.96
C THR A 272 17.57 -22.14 0.98
N ALA A 273 17.14 -21.61 -0.17
CA ALA A 273 16.63 -20.25 -0.29
C ALA A 273 15.51 -20.19 -1.34
N CYS A 274 14.50 -19.36 -1.08
CA CYS A 274 13.45 -19.08 -2.06
C CYS A 274 13.86 -17.84 -2.88
N PRO A 275 13.80 -17.88 -4.22
CA PRO A 275 14.06 -16.72 -5.07
C PRO A 275 12.98 -15.64 -4.88
N GLY A 276 13.24 -14.42 -5.32
CA GLY A 276 12.16 -13.45 -5.49
C GLY A 276 11.18 -13.87 -6.59
N ALA A 277 10.02 -13.22 -6.62
CA ALA A 277 9.03 -13.38 -7.68
C ALA A 277 9.41 -12.57 -8.93
N GLY A 278 8.84 -12.93 -10.07
CA GLY A 278 8.95 -12.15 -11.30
C GLY A 278 8.41 -10.72 -11.17
N GLY A 279 8.88 -9.82 -12.03
CA GLY A 279 8.53 -8.40 -12.05
C GLY A 279 7.46 -8.04 -13.08
N SER A 280 7.46 -6.78 -13.55
CA SER A 280 6.50 -6.30 -14.55
C SER A 280 7.17 -5.84 -15.85
N ILE A 281 6.58 -6.18 -16.99
CA ILE A 281 6.97 -5.64 -18.30
C ILE A 281 5.71 -5.12 -18.98
N PHE A 282 5.59 -3.80 -19.13
CA PHE A 282 4.52 -3.16 -19.88
C PHE A 282 5.08 -2.38 -21.06
N ILE A 283 4.69 -2.77 -22.27
CA ILE A 283 5.07 -2.10 -23.50
C ILE A 283 3.80 -1.70 -24.26
N LYS A 284 3.68 -0.42 -24.60
CA LYS A 284 2.62 0.11 -25.44
C LYS A 284 3.25 0.72 -26.68
N ALA A 285 2.87 0.22 -27.87
CA ALA A 285 3.46 0.64 -29.14
C ALA A 285 2.38 0.84 -30.20
N ALA A 286 2.65 1.54 -31.31
CA ALA A 286 1.71 1.52 -32.43
C ALA A 286 1.63 0.14 -33.08
N ALA A 287 2.78 -0.49 -33.30
CA ALA A 287 2.90 -1.85 -33.80
C ALA A 287 4.08 -2.59 -33.14
N PHE A 288 4.08 -3.91 -33.26
CA PHE A 288 5.13 -4.79 -32.75
C PHE A 288 5.72 -5.65 -33.86
N ALA A 289 7.03 -5.90 -33.77
CA ALA A 289 7.76 -6.81 -34.64
C ALA A 289 8.92 -7.49 -33.87
N GLY A 290 9.56 -8.44 -34.52
CA GLY A 290 10.77 -9.11 -34.03
C GLY A 290 10.56 -10.54 -33.57
N SER A 291 11.66 -11.16 -33.14
CA SER A 291 11.74 -12.57 -32.72
C SER A 291 12.43 -12.77 -31.37
N GLY A 292 12.59 -11.71 -30.59
CA GLY A 292 13.28 -11.71 -29.31
C GLY A 292 12.52 -12.39 -28.18
N THR A 293 13.06 -12.28 -26.97
CA THR A 293 12.48 -12.87 -25.75
C THR A 293 12.06 -11.78 -24.78
N VAL A 294 10.85 -11.90 -24.26
CA VAL A 294 10.30 -11.04 -23.20
C VAL A 294 9.90 -11.92 -22.02
N GLN A 295 10.57 -11.75 -20.87
CA GLN A 295 10.39 -12.65 -19.73
C GLN A 295 10.33 -11.92 -18.38
N ALA A 296 9.35 -12.31 -17.56
CA ALA A 296 9.14 -11.81 -16.21
C ALA A 296 8.90 -12.99 -15.25
N GLY A 297 9.54 -14.13 -15.48
CA GLY A 297 9.43 -15.33 -14.66
C GLY A 297 10.37 -15.33 -13.46
N VAL A 298 10.85 -16.52 -13.10
CA VAL A 298 11.84 -16.71 -12.03
C VAL A 298 13.04 -17.48 -12.57
N ALA A 299 14.24 -16.89 -12.48
CA ALA A 299 15.43 -17.39 -13.18
C ALA A 299 16.10 -18.60 -12.52
N THR A 300 15.80 -18.87 -11.25
CA THR A 300 16.50 -19.87 -10.43
C THR A 300 15.53 -20.77 -9.69
N GLU A 301 15.87 -22.06 -9.57
CA GLU A 301 15.17 -22.98 -8.67
C GLU A 301 15.33 -22.55 -7.21
N GLY A 302 14.33 -22.87 -6.38
CA GLY A 302 14.35 -22.54 -4.96
C GLY A 302 13.97 -23.71 -4.08
N TYR A 303 14.14 -23.56 -2.76
CA TYR A 303 13.62 -24.53 -1.80
C TYR A 303 12.09 -24.67 -1.87
N TYR A 304 11.40 -23.56 -2.16
CA TYR A 304 10.02 -23.52 -2.65
C TYR A 304 9.98 -22.62 -3.89
N GLY A 305 9.11 -22.95 -4.83
CA GLY A 305 8.96 -22.20 -6.06
C GLY A 305 8.27 -20.85 -5.84
N SER A 306 8.83 -19.77 -6.37
CA SER A 306 8.21 -18.44 -6.35
C SER A 306 7.34 -18.23 -7.59
N GLY A 307 6.39 -17.32 -7.49
CA GLY A 307 5.46 -17.03 -8.58
C GLY A 307 6.07 -16.19 -9.69
N GLY A 308 5.54 -16.39 -10.91
CA GLY A 308 5.88 -15.58 -12.07
C GLY A 308 5.35 -14.14 -11.97
N GLY A 309 5.83 -13.27 -12.85
CA GLY A 309 5.50 -11.84 -12.91
C GLY A 309 4.39 -11.51 -13.92
N ARG A 310 4.39 -10.29 -14.45
CA ARG A 310 3.36 -9.83 -15.40
C ARG A 310 3.99 -9.24 -16.66
N ILE A 311 3.50 -9.64 -17.82
CA ILE A 311 3.89 -9.10 -19.12
C ILE A 311 2.63 -8.57 -19.80
N ALA A 312 2.67 -7.34 -20.32
CA ALA A 312 1.64 -6.81 -21.20
C ALA A 312 2.26 -6.09 -22.40
N LEU A 313 1.86 -6.48 -23.60
CA LEU A 313 2.14 -5.74 -24.84
C LEU A 313 0.81 -5.25 -25.42
N VAL A 314 0.66 -3.94 -25.57
CA VAL A 314 -0.58 -3.30 -26.04
C VAL A 314 -0.29 -2.46 -27.28
N ALA A 315 -0.82 -2.91 -28.41
CA ALA A 315 -0.73 -2.19 -29.67
C ALA A 315 -1.84 -1.13 -29.75
N THR A 316 -1.51 0.08 -30.21
CA THR A 316 -2.52 1.13 -30.47
C THR A 316 -3.06 1.08 -31.90
N SER A 317 -2.42 0.31 -32.78
CA SER A 317 -2.93 -0.08 -34.10
C SER A 317 -3.04 -1.61 -34.18
N GLU A 318 -3.74 -2.13 -35.19
CA GLU A 318 -3.74 -3.58 -35.42
C GLU A 318 -2.34 -4.09 -35.75
N SER A 319 -1.91 -5.14 -35.06
CA SER A 319 -0.53 -5.62 -35.10
C SER A 319 -0.43 -7.12 -34.88
N SER A 320 0.54 -7.75 -35.52
CA SER A 320 1.09 -9.02 -35.02
C SER A 320 2.04 -8.76 -33.85
N PHE A 321 2.29 -9.75 -33.00
CA PHE A 321 3.33 -9.66 -31.96
C PHE A 321 4.62 -10.36 -32.41
N GLY A 322 4.85 -10.44 -33.74
CA GLY A 322 6.00 -11.13 -34.31
C GLY A 322 6.07 -12.62 -33.95
N SER A 323 7.29 -13.16 -33.95
CA SER A 323 7.60 -14.51 -33.46
C SER A 323 8.28 -14.47 -32.09
N MET A 324 8.00 -13.42 -31.31
CA MET A 324 8.56 -13.24 -29.97
C MET A 324 8.17 -14.36 -29.02
N THR A 325 9.06 -14.67 -28.09
CA THR A 325 8.82 -15.62 -27.01
C THR A 325 8.46 -14.88 -25.72
N PHE A 326 7.35 -15.25 -25.07
CA PHE A 326 6.90 -14.66 -23.81
C PHE A 326 6.97 -15.67 -22.67
N ARG A 327 7.57 -15.31 -21.53
CA ARG A 327 7.67 -16.20 -20.37
C ARG A 327 7.39 -15.48 -19.05
N ALA A 328 6.28 -15.82 -18.42
CA ALA A 328 5.94 -15.39 -17.06
C ALA A 328 5.90 -16.61 -16.12
N ASN A 329 6.79 -17.58 -16.33
CA ASN A 329 6.80 -18.87 -15.65
C ASN A 329 7.25 -18.77 -14.17
N PRO A 330 6.77 -19.65 -13.29
CA PRO A 330 7.25 -19.75 -11.91
C PRO A 330 8.56 -20.53 -11.83
N SER A 331 9.15 -20.63 -10.64
CA SER A 331 10.24 -21.59 -10.38
C SER A 331 9.74 -22.92 -9.82
N THR A 332 10.49 -23.99 -10.12
CA THR A 332 10.39 -25.30 -9.48
C THR A 332 10.94 -25.25 -8.05
N SER A 333 10.65 -26.33 -7.32
CA SER A 333 11.14 -26.56 -5.97
C SER A 333 12.20 -27.66 -5.97
N THR A 334 13.30 -27.46 -5.25
CA THR A 334 14.30 -28.51 -4.98
C THR A 334 13.88 -29.48 -3.87
N ALA A 335 12.91 -29.08 -3.03
CA ALA A 335 12.24 -29.97 -2.09
C ALA A 335 10.96 -30.50 -2.75
N ASN A 336 10.60 -31.76 -2.55
CA ASN A 336 9.54 -32.46 -3.30
C ASN A 336 8.09 -31.94 -3.10
N GLU A 337 7.87 -30.71 -2.62
CA GLU A 337 6.60 -30.31 -2.01
C GLU A 337 5.96 -28.99 -2.48
N GLY A 338 6.53 -28.17 -3.39
CA GLY A 338 5.71 -27.06 -3.93
C GLY A 338 6.38 -26.09 -4.90
N GLY A 339 6.01 -26.16 -6.18
CA GLY A 339 6.33 -25.12 -7.18
C GLY A 339 5.37 -23.93 -7.13
N GLY A 340 5.83 -22.77 -7.60
CA GLY A 340 5.00 -21.56 -7.69
C GLY A 340 3.93 -21.66 -8.78
N ARG A 341 3.23 -20.56 -9.04
CA ARG A 341 2.26 -20.45 -10.12
C ARG A 341 2.67 -19.41 -11.15
N ALA A 342 2.27 -19.67 -12.39
CA ALA A 342 2.54 -18.81 -13.51
C ALA A 342 1.99 -17.40 -13.29
N GLY A 343 2.75 -16.45 -13.79
CA GLY A 343 2.30 -15.09 -13.99
C GLY A 343 1.34 -14.96 -15.17
N THR A 344 1.18 -13.74 -15.65
CA THR A 344 0.25 -13.42 -16.74
C THR A 344 0.97 -12.80 -17.93
N VAL A 345 0.59 -13.21 -19.15
CA VAL A 345 1.01 -12.56 -20.40
C VAL A 345 -0.23 -12.02 -21.11
N PHE A 346 -0.35 -10.70 -21.21
CA PHE A 346 -1.43 -10.02 -21.93
C PHE A 346 -0.92 -9.45 -23.26
N LEU A 347 -1.59 -9.79 -24.36
CA LEU A 347 -1.30 -9.28 -25.70
C LEU A 347 -2.57 -8.65 -26.24
N GLY A 348 -2.59 -7.32 -26.40
CA GLY A 348 -3.77 -6.56 -26.81
C GLY A 348 -3.55 -5.74 -28.08
N THR A 349 -4.54 -5.73 -28.97
CA THR A 349 -4.70 -4.80 -30.10
C THR A 349 -6.01 -4.01 -29.91
N PRO A 350 -6.31 -2.99 -30.73
CA PRO A 350 -7.57 -2.26 -30.63
C PRO A 350 -8.84 -3.12 -30.72
N THR A 351 -8.78 -4.28 -31.40
CA THR A 351 -9.95 -5.15 -31.62
C THR A 351 -9.86 -6.53 -30.96
N SER A 352 -8.72 -6.94 -30.41
CA SER A 352 -8.54 -8.28 -29.83
C SER A 352 -7.59 -8.27 -28.63
N GLY A 353 -7.89 -9.07 -27.62
CA GLY A 353 -6.97 -9.36 -26.51
C GLY A 353 -6.71 -10.86 -26.35
N ARG A 354 -5.54 -11.22 -25.83
CA ARG A 354 -5.22 -12.57 -25.36
C ARG A 354 -4.57 -12.49 -23.98
N LEU A 355 -5.12 -13.21 -23.01
CA LEU A 355 -4.51 -13.44 -21.71
C LEU A 355 -4.02 -14.89 -21.66
N ILE A 356 -2.70 -15.06 -21.66
CA ILE A 356 -2.04 -16.36 -21.68
C ILE A 356 -1.45 -16.61 -20.29
N ILE A 357 -1.75 -17.79 -19.75
CA ILE A 357 -1.18 -18.29 -18.50
C ILE A 357 -0.58 -19.65 -18.82
N ASP A 358 0.74 -19.70 -18.79
CA ASP A 358 1.53 -20.87 -19.14
C ASP A 358 2.35 -21.31 -17.93
N GLN A 359 2.07 -22.50 -17.43
CA GLN A 359 2.75 -23.06 -16.26
C GLN A 359 4.02 -23.84 -16.64
N GLU A 360 4.31 -24.03 -17.93
CA GLU A 360 5.45 -24.79 -18.45
C GLU A 360 5.59 -26.21 -17.84
N ASN A 361 4.48 -26.80 -17.36
CA ASN A 361 4.43 -28.05 -16.61
C ASN A 361 5.26 -28.02 -15.29
N ILE A 362 5.51 -26.83 -14.75
CA ILE A 362 6.27 -26.63 -13.50
C ILE A 362 5.37 -26.83 -12.28
N GLY A 363 5.72 -27.76 -11.39
CA GLY A 363 5.21 -27.81 -10.01
C GLY A 363 3.72 -28.16 -9.84
N ALA A 364 3.40 -29.46 -9.77
CA ALA A 364 2.02 -29.95 -9.59
C ALA A 364 1.49 -29.93 -8.13
N SER A 365 2.34 -29.71 -7.11
CA SER A 365 2.00 -30.02 -5.70
C SER A 365 1.59 -28.84 -4.81
N SER A 366 1.37 -27.63 -5.35
CA SER A 366 0.89 -26.49 -4.53
C SER A 366 -0.65 -26.40 -4.59
N ALA A 367 -1.30 -25.89 -3.54
CA ALA A 367 -2.75 -25.67 -3.52
C ALA A 367 -3.16 -24.28 -4.08
N ASN A 368 -2.17 -23.52 -4.58
CA ASN A 368 -2.37 -22.12 -4.97
C ASN A 368 -2.81 -22.01 -6.44
N PHE A 369 -3.38 -20.86 -6.80
CA PHE A 369 -3.84 -20.56 -8.14
C PHE A 369 -3.40 -19.16 -8.57
N THR A 370 -3.09 -18.97 -9.84
CA THR A 370 -3.01 -17.63 -10.43
C THR A 370 -4.40 -17.00 -10.36
N LEU A 371 -4.52 -15.91 -9.60
CA LEU A 371 -5.82 -15.29 -9.30
C LEU A 371 -6.23 -14.30 -10.39
N LEU A 372 -7.47 -14.43 -10.87
CA LEU A 372 -8.03 -13.58 -11.91
C LEU A 372 -9.36 -12.93 -11.48
N PRO A 373 -9.45 -11.59 -11.51
CA PRO A 373 -8.32 -10.65 -11.46
C PRO A 373 -7.53 -10.79 -10.14
N SER A 374 -6.46 -10.01 -9.97
CA SER A 374 -5.78 -9.93 -8.67
C SER A 374 -6.76 -9.45 -7.60
N PRO A 375 -6.73 -10.01 -6.36
CA PRO A 375 -7.53 -9.51 -5.24
C PRO A 375 -7.27 -8.06 -4.85
N THR A 376 -6.16 -7.48 -5.30
CA THR A 376 -5.75 -6.10 -5.00
C THR A 376 -6.09 -5.12 -6.13
N GLU A 377 -6.59 -5.63 -7.26
CA GLU A 377 -7.02 -4.79 -8.38
C GLU A 377 -8.39 -4.18 -8.07
N THR A 378 -8.55 -2.89 -8.37
CA THR A 378 -9.79 -2.16 -8.14
C THR A 378 -10.40 -1.76 -9.47
N PHE A 379 -11.72 -1.84 -9.57
CA PHE A 379 -12.46 -1.58 -10.79
C PHE A 379 -13.55 -0.55 -10.52
N ALA A 380 -13.79 0.35 -11.47
CA ALA A 380 -14.87 1.34 -11.38
C ALA A 380 -16.26 0.67 -11.44
N THR A 381 -16.36 -0.45 -12.16
CA THR A 381 -17.54 -1.29 -12.31
C THR A 381 -17.15 -2.75 -12.08
N ALA A 382 -18.11 -3.61 -11.74
CA ALA A 382 -17.84 -5.04 -11.59
C ALA A 382 -17.21 -5.61 -12.88
N PRO A 383 -16.15 -6.44 -12.80
CA PRO A 383 -15.46 -6.99 -13.98
C PRO A 383 -16.34 -7.83 -14.91
N ALA A 384 -17.49 -8.31 -14.44
CA ALA A 384 -18.48 -8.98 -15.29
C ALA A 384 -19.30 -8.02 -16.17
N ILE A 385 -19.42 -6.75 -15.77
CA ILE A 385 -20.19 -5.71 -16.49
C ILE A 385 -19.28 -4.99 -17.48
N SER A 386 -18.17 -4.46 -16.97
CA SER A 386 -17.14 -3.86 -17.80
C SER A 386 -15.80 -3.89 -17.09
N GLY A 387 -14.77 -4.34 -17.79
CA GLY A 387 -13.43 -4.49 -17.26
C GLY A 387 -12.37 -4.58 -18.37
N PRO A 388 -11.08 -4.48 -17.99
CA PRO A 388 -9.97 -4.48 -18.95
C PRO A 388 -9.75 -5.82 -19.66
N LEU A 389 -10.42 -6.89 -19.23
CA LEU A 389 -10.32 -8.23 -19.80
C LEU A 389 -11.52 -8.62 -20.66
N ASP A 390 -12.50 -7.73 -20.83
CA ASP A 390 -13.77 -8.03 -21.54
C ASP A 390 -13.57 -8.57 -22.95
N ASP A 391 -12.53 -8.10 -23.65
CA ASP A 391 -12.20 -8.46 -25.03
C ASP A 391 -10.99 -9.41 -25.12
N ALA A 392 -10.56 -9.98 -23.99
CA ALA A 392 -9.43 -10.90 -23.94
C ALA A 392 -9.89 -12.36 -24.02
N ALA A 393 -9.28 -13.14 -24.90
CA ALA A 393 -9.40 -14.60 -24.87
C ALA A 393 -8.48 -15.18 -23.78
N LEU A 394 -9.02 -16.01 -22.88
CA LEU A 394 -8.27 -16.69 -21.84
C LEU A 394 -7.66 -18.00 -22.37
N ILE A 395 -6.34 -18.11 -22.30
CA ILE A 395 -5.59 -19.27 -22.81
C ILE A 395 -4.79 -19.87 -21.66
N LEU A 396 -5.15 -21.09 -21.25
CA LEU A 396 -4.49 -21.81 -20.17
C LEU A 396 -3.69 -22.98 -20.75
N THR A 397 -2.37 -23.01 -20.58
CA THR A 397 -1.50 -24.04 -21.18
C THR A 397 -0.59 -24.71 -20.16
N ASN A 398 -0.12 -25.92 -20.53
CA ASN A 398 0.94 -26.65 -19.83
C ASN A 398 0.70 -26.81 -18.31
N GLY A 399 -0.55 -27.13 -17.93
CA GLY A 399 -0.91 -27.39 -16.54
C GLY A 399 -1.21 -26.12 -15.73
N ALA A 400 -1.53 -25.00 -16.39
CA ALA A 400 -1.92 -23.75 -15.74
C ALA A 400 -3.02 -23.94 -14.70
N GLN A 401 -2.85 -23.34 -13.53
CA GLN A 401 -3.83 -23.38 -12.44
C GLN A 401 -4.31 -21.97 -12.13
N VAL A 402 -5.57 -21.71 -12.45
CA VAL A 402 -6.19 -20.39 -12.37
C VAL A 402 -7.42 -20.44 -11.50
N ALA A 403 -7.65 -19.40 -10.71
CA ALA A 403 -8.85 -19.27 -9.91
C ALA A 403 -9.46 -17.87 -10.04
N LEU A 404 -10.78 -17.82 -10.18
CA LEU A 404 -11.50 -16.56 -10.15
C LEU A 404 -11.60 -16.02 -8.73
N THR A 405 -11.56 -14.70 -8.64
CA THR A 405 -11.75 -13.92 -7.40
C THR A 405 -13.02 -13.06 -7.44
N SER A 406 -13.63 -12.95 -8.62
CA SER A 406 -14.89 -12.26 -8.86
C SER A 406 -15.54 -12.80 -10.13
N ASP A 407 -16.81 -12.45 -10.35
CA ASP A 407 -17.45 -12.68 -11.64
C ASP A 407 -16.73 -11.84 -12.70
N LEU A 408 -16.42 -12.47 -13.83
CA LEU A 408 -15.52 -11.91 -14.83
C LEU A 408 -16.12 -12.08 -16.22
N ARG A 409 -15.98 -11.06 -17.07
CA ARG A 409 -16.33 -11.11 -18.49
C ARG A 409 -15.06 -11.15 -19.33
N MET A 410 -15.06 -12.02 -20.34
CA MET A 410 -13.94 -12.23 -21.26
C MET A 410 -14.46 -12.51 -22.67
N ALA A 411 -13.60 -12.38 -23.68
CA ALA A 411 -14.01 -12.63 -25.06
C ALA A 411 -14.29 -14.13 -25.28
N ASP A 412 -13.39 -14.99 -24.84
CA ASP A 412 -13.41 -16.42 -25.16
C ASP A 412 -12.55 -17.23 -24.18
N LEU A 413 -12.72 -18.55 -24.15
CA LEU A 413 -11.86 -19.54 -23.48
C LEU A 413 -11.47 -20.62 -24.51
N PRO A 414 -10.62 -20.30 -25.50
CA PRO A 414 -10.34 -21.19 -26.62
C PRO A 414 -9.48 -22.41 -26.23
N TRP A 415 -8.79 -22.38 -25.09
CA TRP A 415 -7.94 -23.48 -24.65
C TRP A 415 -7.85 -23.56 -23.12
N LEU A 416 -8.24 -24.70 -22.57
CA LEU A 416 -8.16 -25.07 -21.15
C LEU A 416 -7.26 -26.29 -20.99
N GLY A 417 -5.94 -26.07 -21.00
CA GLY A 417 -4.90 -27.07 -20.74
C GLY A 417 -4.35 -26.99 -19.32
N GLY A 418 -5.21 -27.19 -18.33
CA GLY A 418 -4.91 -27.00 -16.91
C GLY A 418 -6.16 -27.06 -16.02
N GLN A 419 -6.16 -26.36 -14.89
CA GLN A 419 -7.31 -26.25 -13.98
C GLN A 419 -7.81 -24.81 -13.90
N LEU A 420 -9.12 -24.62 -14.04
CA LEU A 420 -9.83 -23.37 -13.81
C LEU A 420 -10.82 -23.53 -12.64
N SER A 421 -10.52 -22.90 -11.51
CA SER A 421 -11.44 -22.84 -10.37
C SER A 421 -12.33 -21.60 -10.46
N LEU A 422 -13.64 -21.80 -10.55
CA LEU A 422 -14.61 -20.70 -10.60
C LEU A 422 -14.92 -20.15 -9.21
N ASN A 423 -14.68 -20.91 -8.12
CA ASN A 423 -14.85 -20.44 -6.74
C ASN A 423 -16.20 -19.74 -6.48
N SER A 424 -17.32 -20.33 -6.91
CA SER A 424 -18.68 -19.73 -6.85
C SER A 424 -18.96 -18.55 -7.80
N HIS A 425 -17.96 -18.09 -8.57
CA HIS A 425 -18.10 -17.00 -9.52
C HIS A 425 -18.60 -17.44 -10.89
N THR A 426 -19.12 -16.47 -11.65
CA THR A 426 -19.49 -16.67 -13.06
C THR A 426 -18.41 -16.13 -13.99
N LEU A 427 -17.93 -16.97 -14.92
CA LEU A 427 -17.17 -16.55 -16.09
C LEU A 427 -18.12 -16.37 -17.28
N TYR A 428 -18.29 -15.13 -17.71
CA TYR A 428 -19.06 -14.75 -18.89
C TYR A 428 -18.14 -14.69 -20.12
N LEU A 429 -18.49 -15.43 -21.16
CA LEU A 429 -17.77 -15.49 -22.42
C LEU A 429 -18.63 -14.92 -23.55
N LYS A 430 -18.07 -13.98 -24.31
CA LYS A 430 -18.74 -13.36 -25.48
C LYS A 430 -18.88 -14.34 -26.62
N ALA A 431 -17.90 -15.22 -26.81
CA ALA A 431 -17.90 -16.25 -27.83
C ALA A 431 -19.04 -17.26 -27.63
N ASP A 432 -19.54 -17.81 -28.73
CA ASP A 432 -20.47 -18.93 -28.70
C ASP A 432 -19.81 -20.18 -28.10
N ALA A 433 -20.64 -21.08 -27.57
CA ALA A 433 -20.14 -22.35 -27.08
C ALA A 433 -19.44 -23.13 -28.21
N PRO A 434 -18.28 -23.75 -27.94
CA PRO A 434 -17.52 -24.48 -28.96
C PRO A 434 -18.30 -25.65 -29.55
N SER A 435 -18.08 -25.97 -30.83
CA SER A 435 -18.78 -27.03 -31.57
C SER A 435 -18.36 -28.48 -31.22
N GLY A 436 -17.75 -28.70 -30.05
CA GLY A 436 -17.22 -29.99 -29.58
C GLY A 436 -17.38 -30.17 -28.06
N ALA A 437 -16.84 -31.25 -27.51
CA ALA A 437 -16.91 -31.53 -26.07
C ALA A 437 -15.89 -30.66 -25.32
N PHE A 438 -16.33 -29.55 -24.74
CA PHE A 438 -15.49 -28.74 -23.87
C PHE A 438 -15.42 -29.33 -22.45
N PRO A 439 -14.24 -29.43 -21.82
CA PRO A 439 -12.92 -29.03 -22.31
C PRO A 439 -12.11 -30.14 -23.00
N ALA A 440 -12.66 -31.34 -23.18
CA ALA A 440 -11.95 -32.52 -23.72
C ALA A 440 -11.26 -32.25 -25.07
N ASP A 441 -11.95 -31.57 -25.98
CA ASP A 441 -11.43 -31.22 -27.31
C ASP A 441 -10.61 -29.90 -27.31
N TYR A 442 -10.54 -29.21 -26.18
CA TYR A 442 -9.99 -27.86 -26.02
C TYR A 442 -8.98 -27.80 -24.87
N GLY A 443 -7.99 -28.68 -24.91
CA GLY A 443 -6.88 -28.76 -23.94
C GLY A 443 -7.05 -29.80 -22.84
N ALA A 444 -8.23 -30.43 -22.72
CA ALA A 444 -8.53 -31.53 -21.80
C ALA A 444 -8.27 -31.23 -20.32
N GLY A 445 -8.36 -29.96 -19.92
CA GLY A 445 -8.25 -29.51 -18.53
C GLY A 445 -9.51 -29.74 -17.71
N THR A 446 -9.56 -29.13 -16.53
CA THR A 446 -10.65 -29.30 -15.56
C THR A 446 -11.21 -27.98 -15.06
N THR A 447 -12.50 -27.98 -14.73
CA THR A 447 -13.16 -26.86 -14.06
C THR A 447 -13.60 -27.27 -12.66
N ASN A 448 -13.19 -26.52 -11.64
CA ASN A 448 -13.69 -26.67 -10.27
C ASN A 448 -14.75 -25.59 -10.00
N LEU A 449 -16.01 -25.97 -9.81
CA LEU A 449 -17.13 -25.04 -9.68
C LEU A 449 -17.34 -24.50 -8.25
N PRO A 450 -17.31 -25.33 -7.19
CA PRO A 450 -17.66 -24.89 -5.84
C PRO A 450 -16.69 -23.86 -5.26
N GLY A 451 -17.21 -22.92 -4.47
CA GLY A 451 -16.44 -22.01 -3.64
C GLY A 451 -17.26 -21.33 -2.54
N VAL A 452 -16.58 -20.62 -1.63
CA VAL A 452 -17.25 -19.80 -0.61
C VAL A 452 -17.89 -18.61 -1.30
N PHE A 453 -19.21 -18.62 -1.38
CA PHE A 453 -20.03 -17.58 -1.99
C PHE A 453 -20.22 -16.37 -1.07
N HIS A 454 -20.39 -16.63 0.23
CA HIS A 454 -20.53 -15.57 1.22
C HIS A 454 -20.06 -16.07 2.60
N THR A 455 -19.42 -15.19 3.36
CA THR A 455 -19.13 -15.40 4.78
C THR A 455 -19.97 -14.40 5.56
N PHE A 456 -20.91 -14.88 6.37
CA PHE A 456 -21.77 -14.04 7.19
C PHE A 456 -20.99 -13.45 8.37
N GLY A 457 -21.49 -12.36 8.95
CA GLY A 457 -20.84 -11.67 10.06
C GLY A 457 -20.66 -12.50 11.34
N ASN A 458 -21.37 -13.63 11.46
CA ASN A 458 -21.18 -14.59 12.55
C ASN A 458 -20.14 -15.69 12.26
N GLY A 459 -19.48 -15.66 11.10
CA GLY A 459 -18.46 -16.62 10.68
C GLY A 459 -18.98 -17.80 9.86
N ASP A 460 -20.30 -17.96 9.71
CA ASP A 460 -20.85 -19.01 8.86
C ASP A 460 -20.50 -18.77 7.39
N THR A 461 -20.24 -19.85 6.67
CA THR A 461 -19.94 -19.78 5.23
C THR A 461 -21.04 -20.43 4.41
N LEU A 462 -21.38 -19.80 3.29
CA LEU A 462 -22.27 -20.33 2.28
C LEU A 462 -21.43 -20.77 1.08
N THR A 463 -21.41 -22.06 0.78
CA THR A 463 -20.71 -22.59 -0.40
C THR A 463 -21.68 -22.73 -1.56
N ARG A 464 -21.27 -22.33 -2.76
CA ARG A 464 -22.05 -22.48 -4.01
C ARG A 464 -21.16 -22.77 -5.21
N ASP A 465 -21.75 -23.38 -6.23
CA ASP A 465 -21.11 -23.59 -7.52
C ASP A 465 -21.11 -22.31 -8.36
N GLY A 466 -19.97 -22.07 -9.02
CA GLY A 466 -19.80 -21.07 -10.06
C GLY A 466 -20.36 -21.53 -11.41
N ARG A 467 -20.26 -20.68 -12.43
CA ARG A 467 -20.81 -20.95 -13.77
C ARG A 467 -19.86 -20.53 -14.88
N LEU A 468 -19.82 -21.31 -15.95
CA LEU A 468 -19.25 -20.94 -17.23
C LEU A 468 -20.41 -20.64 -18.19
N LEU A 469 -20.50 -19.41 -18.69
CA LEU A 469 -21.59 -18.97 -19.58
C LEU A 469 -21.02 -18.46 -20.90
N TRP A 470 -21.53 -19.00 -22.01
CA TRP A 470 -21.15 -18.65 -23.38
C TRP A 470 -22.24 -17.79 -24.05
N GLY A 471 -21.91 -17.20 -25.20
CA GLY A 471 -22.85 -16.52 -26.10
C GLY A 471 -23.22 -15.10 -25.68
N ASP A 472 -22.27 -14.37 -25.09
CA ASP A 472 -22.42 -12.98 -24.62
C ASP A 472 -23.67 -12.78 -23.74
N ALA A 473 -23.91 -13.74 -22.86
CA ALA A 473 -25.08 -13.73 -21.99
C ALA A 473 -25.15 -12.43 -21.16
N PRO A 474 -26.35 -11.87 -20.95
CA PRO A 474 -26.50 -10.71 -20.07
C PRO A 474 -26.07 -11.03 -18.64
N VAL A 475 -25.50 -10.04 -17.95
CA VAL A 475 -25.01 -10.22 -16.58
C VAL A 475 -26.18 -10.50 -15.63
N THR A 476 -26.05 -11.59 -14.88
CA THR A 476 -26.99 -11.99 -13.83
C THR A 476 -26.24 -12.24 -12.52
N TRP A 477 -26.85 -11.85 -11.41
CA TRP A 477 -26.28 -12.03 -10.08
C TRP A 477 -27.04 -13.12 -9.35
N ARG A 478 -26.31 -14.02 -8.70
CA ARG A 478 -26.88 -15.03 -7.82
C ARG A 478 -27.45 -14.34 -6.58
N VAL A 479 -28.71 -14.64 -6.25
CA VAL A 479 -29.34 -14.19 -5.02
C VAL A 479 -29.69 -15.41 -4.17
N ALA A 480 -28.90 -15.65 -3.12
CA ALA A 480 -29.21 -16.67 -2.12
C ALA A 480 -30.10 -16.05 -1.03
N THR A 481 -31.29 -16.61 -0.84
CA THR A 481 -32.23 -16.22 0.23
C THR A 481 -32.49 -17.44 1.10
N LEU A 482 -32.15 -17.36 2.38
CA LEU A 482 -32.15 -18.51 3.29
C LEU A 482 -32.59 -18.13 4.71
N VAL A 483 -32.78 -19.15 5.55
CA VAL A 483 -33.11 -19.01 6.97
C VAL A 483 -31.92 -19.51 7.80
N TYR A 484 -31.64 -18.86 8.92
CA TYR A 484 -30.63 -19.34 9.85
C TYR A 484 -31.08 -20.62 10.56
N GLN A 485 -30.28 -21.69 10.48
CA GLN A 485 -30.52 -23.01 11.08
C GLN A 485 -31.86 -23.67 10.71
N ASP A 486 -32.50 -23.24 9.61
CA ASP A 486 -33.83 -23.71 9.16
C ASP A 486 -34.92 -23.70 10.26
N SER A 487 -34.72 -22.90 11.31
CA SER A 487 -35.54 -22.97 12.51
C SER A 487 -36.33 -21.67 12.67
N GLY A 488 -37.64 -21.76 12.52
CA GLY A 488 -38.57 -20.68 12.92
C GLY A 488 -39.32 -19.95 11.80
N GLY A 489 -39.05 -20.23 10.52
CA GLY A 489 -39.82 -19.62 9.43
C GLY A 489 -39.33 -19.95 8.02
N THR A 490 -39.78 -19.14 7.06
CA THR A 490 -39.37 -19.18 5.65
C THR A 490 -38.84 -17.81 5.23
N ALA A 491 -37.90 -17.81 4.29
CA ALA A 491 -37.38 -16.61 3.65
C ALA A 491 -37.59 -16.74 2.14
N THR A 492 -38.15 -15.69 1.54
CA THR A 492 -38.51 -15.68 0.11
C THR A 492 -38.07 -14.38 -0.55
N ASN A 493 -37.77 -14.47 -1.85
CA ASN A 493 -37.60 -13.32 -2.72
C ASN A 493 -38.84 -13.19 -3.61
N THR A 494 -39.62 -12.14 -3.43
CA THR A 494 -40.93 -12.00 -4.10
C THR A 494 -40.76 -12.01 -5.62
N GLY A 495 -41.40 -12.96 -6.29
CA GLY A 495 -41.32 -13.11 -7.75
C GLY A 495 -40.12 -13.89 -8.28
N TYR A 496 -39.23 -14.37 -7.41
CA TYR A 496 -38.05 -15.15 -7.79
C TYR A 496 -37.91 -16.41 -6.92
N ALA A 497 -37.30 -17.46 -7.48
CA ALA A 497 -36.91 -18.63 -6.69
C ALA A 497 -35.71 -18.28 -5.79
N ASN A 498 -35.59 -18.98 -4.66
CA ASN A 498 -34.39 -18.90 -3.83
C ASN A 498 -33.18 -19.46 -4.61
N ASP A 499 -31.99 -18.86 -4.43
CA ASP A 499 -30.76 -19.25 -5.13
C ASP A 499 -30.79 -19.02 -6.66
N GLN A 500 -31.71 -18.19 -7.15
CA GLN A 500 -31.82 -17.85 -8.58
C GLN A 500 -30.78 -16.79 -9.02
N TYR A 501 -30.43 -16.83 -10.30
CA TYR A 501 -29.68 -15.76 -10.97
C TYR A 501 -30.63 -14.73 -11.57
N ILE A 502 -30.46 -13.47 -11.19
CA ILE A 502 -31.36 -12.36 -11.50
C ILE A 502 -30.60 -11.28 -12.27
N ALA A 503 -31.24 -10.64 -13.24
CA ALA A 503 -30.61 -9.60 -14.06
C ALA A 503 -30.01 -8.46 -13.22
N HIS A 504 -28.82 -7.99 -13.59
CA HIS A 504 -28.22 -6.81 -12.98
C HIS A 504 -29.17 -5.60 -12.97
N GLY A 505 -29.16 -4.83 -11.87
CA GLY A 505 -30.00 -3.64 -11.72
C GLY A 505 -31.45 -3.93 -11.30
N SER A 506 -31.84 -5.20 -11.22
CA SER A 506 -33.17 -5.59 -10.71
C SER A 506 -33.34 -5.16 -9.24
N ALA A 507 -34.54 -4.71 -8.90
CA ALA A 507 -34.95 -4.53 -7.50
C ALA A 507 -35.34 -5.89 -6.89
N LEU A 508 -35.14 -6.05 -5.58
CA LEU A 508 -35.56 -7.24 -4.83
C LEU A 508 -36.50 -6.85 -3.70
N GLN A 509 -37.43 -7.75 -3.37
CA GLN A 509 -38.30 -7.62 -2.22
C GLN A 509 -38.32 -8.94 -1.44
N LEU A 510 -37.54 -8.96 -0.37
CA LEU A 510 -37.31 -10.14 0.46
C LEU A 510 -38.34 -10.15 1.60
N ALA A 511 -38.99 -11.29 1.81
CA ALA A 511 -39.99 -11.46 2.87
C ALA A 511 -39.65 -12.67 3.74
N ALA A 512 -39.66 -12.44 5.05
CA ALA A 512 -39.50 -13.47 6.06
C ALA A 512 -40.85 -13.73 6.74
N THR A 513 -41.28 -14.99 6.75
CA THR A 513 -42.57 -15.39 7.34
C THR A 513 -42.31 -16.39 8.45
N ALA A 514 -42.70 -16.05 9.68
CA ALA A 514 -42.57 -16.93 10.83
C ALA A 514 -43.45 -18.18 10.67
N ALA A 515 -42.94 -19.34 11.08
CA ALA A 515 -43.70 -20.58 11.06
C ALA A 515 -44.77 -20.63 12.16
N ALA A 516 -44.53 -19.94 13.28
CA ALA A 516 -45.43 -19.83 14.41
C ALA A 516 -45.25 -18.49 15.15
N PRO A 517 -46.28 -17.99 15.87
CA PRO A 517 -46.18 -16.74 16.65
C PRO A 517 -45.10 -16.75 17.74
N GLU A 518 -44.69 -17.94 18.19
CA GLU A 518 -43.68 -18.12 19.23
C GLU A 518 -42.26 -17.92 18.71
N THR A 519 -42.02 -18.01 17.40
CA THR A 519 -40.71 -17.83 16.75
C THR A 519 -40.73 -16.70 15.72
N PRO A 520 -40.99 -15.45 16.13
CA PRO A 520 -41.08 -14.34 15.19
C PRO A 520 -39.74 -14.07 14.49
N PHE A 521 -39.84 -13.44 13.32
CA PHE A 521 -38.71 -12.85 12.61
C PHE A 521 -38.02 -11.79 13.48
N ARG A 522 -36.69 -11.73 13.40
CA ARG A 522 -35.86 -10.77 14.15
C ARG A 522 -35.20 -9.77 13.22
N PHE A 523 -34.38 -10.27 12.30
CA PHE A 523 -33.62 -9.44 11.37
C PHE A 523 -33.13 -10.26 10.18
N TRP A 524 -32.72 -9.54 9.15
CA TRP A 524 -31.91 -10.04 8.04
C TRP A 524 -30.43 -9.76 8.32
N ASP A 525 -29.55 -10.67 7.92
CA ASP A 525 -28.11 -10.45 7.77
C ASP A 525 -27.62 -10.82 6.36
N GLY A 526 -26.34 -10.53 6.07
CA GLY A 526 -25.69 -10.81 4.79
C GLY A 526 -25.40 -9.54 3.98
N THR A 527 -25.77 -9.53 2.70
CA THR A 527 -25.40 -8.48 1.72
C THR A 527 -26.34 -7.27 1.80
N LEU A 528 -26.44 -6.66 2.98
CA LEU A 528 -27.38 -5.57 3.23
C LEU A 528 -26.92 -4.23 2.63
N PRO A 529 -27.86 -3.32 2.31
CA PRO A 529 -27.55 -1.99 1.82
C PRO A 529 -26.59 -1.23 2.76
N GLY A 530 -25.61 -0.53 2.18
CA GLY A 530 -24.62 0.25 2.94
C GLY A 530 -23.65 -0.59 3.78
N GLY A 531 -23.65 -1.92 3.65
CA GLY A 531 -22.82 -2.80 4.47
C GLY A 531 -23.29 -2.91 5.91
N ALA A 532 -24.58 -2.65 6.19
CA ALA A 532 -25.15 -2.80 7.52
C ALA A 532 -24.99 -4.25 8.02
N ALA A 533 -24.70 -4.43 9.31
CA ALA A 533 -24.58 -5.76 9.92
C ALA A 533 -25.92 -6.50 9.99
N SER A 534 -27.04 -5.77 10.09
CA SER A 534 -28.38 -6.34 10.14
C SER A 534 -29.47 -5.34 9.70
N SER A 535 -30.69 -5.84 9.43
CA SER A 535 -31.89 -5.03 9.17
C SER A 535 -33.15 -5.73 9.68
N ASP A 536 -33.99 -5.02 10.44
CA ASP A 536 -35.30 -5.50 10.91
C ASP A 536 -36.45 -5.22 9.92
N ALA A 537 -36.18 -4.51 8.83
CA ALA A 537 -37.16 -4.28 7.78
C ALA A 537 -37.67 -5.59 7.18
N ASN A 538 -38.99 -5.79 7.19
CA ASN A 538 -39.64 -6.95 6.59
C ASN A 538 -41.03 -6.53 6.05
N PRO A 539 -41.23 -6.50 4.72
CA PRO A 539 -40.30 -6.94 3.68
C PRO A 539 -39.06 -6.02 3.58
N LEU A 540 -37.91 -6.62 3.30
CA LEU A 540 -36.65 -5.93 3.03
C LEU A 540 -36.56 -5.61 1.53
N ALA A 541 -36.44 -4.32 1.20
CA ALA A 541 -36.32 -3.85 -0.17
C ALA A 541 -34.86 -3.60 -0.56
N ILE A 542 -34.44 -4.14 -1.69
CA ILE A 542 -33.15 -3.85 -2.33
C ILE A 542 -33.44 -3.08 -3.63
N ALA A 543 -33.02 -1.82 -3.68
CA ALA A 543 -33.39 -0.94 -4.80
C ALA A 543 -32.76 -1.37 -6.13
N SER A 544 -31.52 -1.86 -6.12
CA SER A 544 -30.79 -2.28 -7.31
C SER A 544 -29.73 -3.31 -6.96
N LEU A 545 -29.76 -4.46 -7.64
CA LEU A 545 -28.80 -5.54 -7.46
C LEU A 545 -27.47 -5.25 -8.19
N GLY A 546 -26.44 -4.94 -7.41
CA GLY A 546 -25.09 -4.61 -7.90
C GLY A 546 -24.13 -5.79 -8.02
N GLY A 547 -24.46 -6.94 -7.43
CA GLY A 547 -23.57 -8.10 -7.37
C GLY A 547 -24.23 -9.33 -6.77
N ASN A 548 -23.52 -10.45 -6.80
CA ASN A 548 -23.89 -11.66 -6.08
C ASN A 548 -24.19 -11.35 -4.61
N SER A 549 -25.33 -11.81 -4.12
CA SER A 549 -25.85 -11.42 -2.80
C SER A 549 -26.39 -12.62 -2.03
N ALA A 550 -26.11 -12.66 -0.73
CA ALA A 550 -26.69 -13.59 0.23
C ALA A 550 -27.52 -12.83 1.27
N PHE A 551 -28.75 -13.25 1.51
CA PHE A 551 -29.64 -12.71 2.52
C PHE A 551 -30.16 -13.84 3.40
N ARG A 552 -30.02 -13.69 4.71
CA ARG A 552 -30.41 -14.73 5.65
C ARG A 552 -31.33 -14.15 6.73
N ALA A 553 -32.49 -14.76 6.89
CA ALA A 553 -33.48 -14.38 7.90
C ALA A 553 -33.22 -15.11 9.22
N TRP A 554 -33.30 -14.36 10.32
CA TRP A 554 -33.18 -14.89 11.67
C TRP A 554 -34.55 -14.91 12.35
N PHE A 555 -34.82 -16.01 13.05
CA PHE A 555 -35.99 -16.21 13.89
C PHE A 555 -35.51 -16.66 15.27
N SER A 556 -36.26 -16.33 16.31
CA SER A 556 -35.98 -16.84 17.64
C SER A 556 -37.23 -16.89 18.49
N THR A 557 -37.22 -17.74 19.53
CA THR A 557 -38.33 -17.83 20.47
C THR A 557 -38.65 -16.48 21.11
N ASN A 558 -39.90 -16.28 21.54
CA ASN A 558 -40.30 -15.06 22.24
C ASN A 558 -39.46 -14.84 23.51
N MET A 559 -38.79 -13.69 23.54
CA MET A 559 -38.02 -13.22 24.68
C MET A 559 -38.99 -12.67 25.73
N VAL A 560 -38.82 -13.11 26.98
CA VAL A 560 -39.78 -12.81 28.06
C VAL A 560 -39.53 -11.44 28.71
N ASP A 561 -38.29 -10.95 28.66
CA ASP A 561 -37.89 -9.63 29.14
C ASP A 561 -37.14 -8.88 28.04
N LEU A 562 -37.73 -7.81 27.52
CA LEU A 562 -37.13 -6.93 26.52
C LEU A 562 -36.53 -5.66 27.14
N SER A 563 -36.65 -5.49 28.46
CA SER A 563 -36.14 -4.30 29.16
C SER A 563 -34.64 -4.39 29.40
N HIS A 564 -34.08 -5.59 29.43
CA HIS A 564 -32.66 -5.84 29.67
C HIS A 564 -31.97 -6.52 28.49
N ASN A 565 -30.98 -5.85 27.89
CA ASN A 565 -30.16 -6.38 26.82
C ASN A 565 -28.71 -6.54 27.30
N GLN A 566 -28.08 -7.66 27.00
CA GLN A 566 -26.74 -7.96 27.48
C GLN A 566 -25.86 -8.47 26.35
N TRP A 567 -24.63 -7.97 26.31
CA TRP A 567 -23.61 -8.49 25.42
C TRP A 567 -23.26 -9.93 25.79
N LEU A 568 -23.08 -10.79 24.78
CA LEU A 568 -22.81 -12.21 24.99
C LEU A 568 -21.32 -12.45 25.29
N PRO A 569 -20.98 -13.26 26.31
CA PRO A 569 -19.59 -13.66 26.57
C PRO A 569 -18.91 -14.41 25.41
N GLY A 570 -19.70 -15.00 24.51
CA GLY A 570 -19.25 -15.68 23.29
C GLY A 570 -19.56 -14.91 22.01
N SER A 571 -19.62 -13.57 22.06
CA SER A 571 -19.82 -12.72 20.88
C SER A 571 -18.83 -13.07 19.76
N VAL A 572 -19.32 -13.16 18.53
CA VAL A 572 -18.56 -13.60 17.35
C VAL A 572 -17.77 -12.47 16.68
N SER A 573 -18.11 -11.22 17.00
CA SER A 573 -17.41 -10.01 16.55
C SER A 573 -17.44 -8.94 17.64
N ASP A 574 -16.72 -7.84 17.45
CA ASP A 574 -16.76 -6.68 18.35
C ASP A 574 -17.86 -5.67 17.99
N ASP A 575 -18.61 -5.86 16.91
CA ASP A 575 -19.54 -4.84 16.39
C ASP A 575 -20.79 -4.67 17.27
N TRP A 576 -20.95 -3.47 17.85
CA TRP A 576 -22.14 -3.09 18.62
C TRP A 576 -23.45 -3.29 17.84
N PHE A 577 -23.44 -3.05 16.52
CA PHE A 577 -24.64 -3.06 15.69
C PHE A 577 -24.97 -4.45 15.11
N ALA A 578 -24.25 -5.49 15.52
CA ALA A 578 -24.52 -6.87 15.17
C ALA A 578 -25.48 -7.52 16.21
N PRO A 579 -26.75 -7.80 15.86
CA PRO A 579 -27.74 -8.31 16.81
C PRO A 579 -27.36 -9.63 17.45
N TYR A 580 -26.66 -10.50 16.73
CA TYR A 580 -26.23 -11.82 17.20
C TYR A 580 -25.15 -11.76 18.29
N ASN A 581 -24.59 -10.58 18.61
CA ASN A 581 -23.73 -10.38 19.77
C ASN A 581 -24.52 -10.08 21.06
N TRP A 582 -25.84 -9.92 20.97
CA TRP A 582 -26.72 -9.54 22.07
C TRP A 582 -27.64 -10.70 22.46
N ASN A 583 -27.90 -10.87 23.76
CA ASN A 583 -28.75 -11.94 24.27
C ASN A 583 -30.20 -11.88 23.73
N LEU A 584 -30.69 -10.69 23.39
CA LEU A 584 -32.00 -10.47 22.80
C LEU A 584 -32.04 -10.62 21.28
N LEU A 585 -30.91 -10.93 20.62
CA LEU A 585 -30.78 -10.97 19.16
C LEU A 585 -31.27 -9.67 18.49
N MET A 586 -31.00 -8.54 19.15
CA MET A 586 -31.34 -7.20 18.68
C MET A 586 -30.31 -6.19 19.17
N VAL A 587 -30.04 -5.17 18.36
CA VAL A 587 -29.26 -4.00 18.80
C VAL A 587 -30.03 -3.27 19.91
N PRO A 588 -29.36 -2.77 20.97
CA PRO A 588 -30.04 -2.04 22.03
C PRO A 588 -30.87 -0.85 21.54
N VAL A 589 -32.08 -0.70 22.08
CA VAL A 589 -33.03 0.37 21.76
C VAL A 589 -33.23 1.33 22.94
N ALA A 590 -33.87 2.47 22.67
CA ALA A 590 -34.04 3.54 23.64
C ALA A 590 -34.77 3.06 24.91
N GLY A 591 -34.29 3.51 26.08
CA GLY A 591 -34.85 3.17 27.39
C GLY A 591 -34.44 1.81 27.96
N GLN A 592 -33.75 0.94 27.23
CA GLN A 592 -33.31 -0.36 27.75
C GLN A 592 -32.18 -0.24 28.78
N ASN A 593 -32.11 -1.23 29.66
CA ASN A 593 -30.97 -1.48 30.53
C ASN A 593 -29.98 -2.38 29.80
N VAL A 594 -28.76 -1.90 29.60
CA VAL A 594 -27.76 -2.57 28.78
C VAL A 594 -26.51 -2.86 29.61
N THR A 595 -26.02 -4.10 29.56
CA THR A 595 -24.80 -4.49 30.29
C THR A 595 -23.76 -5.09 29.35
N LEU A 596 -22.52 -4.62 29.49
CA LEU A 596 -21.33 -5.30 28.96
C LEU A 596 -20.69 -6.09 30.11
N PRO A 597 -20.83 -7.43 30.14
CA PRO A 597 -20.28 -8.25 31.21
C PRO A 597 -18.75 -8.31 31.17
N ALA A 598 -18.14 -8.73 32.26
CA ALA A 598 -16.69 -8.84 32.39
C ALA A 598 -16.06 -9.64 31.23
N GLY A 599 -14.96 -9.11 30.66
CA GLY A 599 -14.26 -9.69 29.52
C GLY A 599 -14.84 -9.33 28.14
N SER A 600 -15.95 -8.59 28.06
CA SER A 600 -16.49 -8.11 26.78
C SER A 600 -15.50 -7.17 26.08
N ASN A 601 -15.42 -7.25 24.75
CA ASN A 601 -14.69 -6.30 23.92
C ASN A 601 -15.61 -5.85 22.78
N VAL A 602 -16.05 -4.59 22.85
CA VAL A 602 -17.10 -4.05 21.97
C VAL A 602 -16.60 -2.80 21.27
N ARG A 603 -17.04 -2.58 20.04
CA ARG A 603 -16.73 -1.43 19.20
C ARG A 603 -18.01 -0.70 18.80
N LEU A 604 -18.09 0.59 19.11
CA LEU A 604 -19.19 1.49 18.77
C LEU A 604 -18.76 2.42 17.64
N SER A 605 -19.19 2.12 16.43
CA SER A 605 -18.84 2.88 15.21
C SER A 605 -19.79 4.04 14.89
N GLY A 606 -20.94 4.11 15.55
CA GLY A 606 -21.97 5.13 15.33
C GLY A 606 -22.72 5.50 16.62
N PRO A 607 -23.69 6.42 16.55
CA PRO A 607 -24.53 6.78 17.71
C PRO A 607 -25.28 5.57 18.26
N SER A 608 -25.27 5.38 19.58
CA SER A 608 -26.19 4.45 20.23
C SER A 608 -27.61 5.04 20.30
N ALA A 609 -28.61 4.20 20.58
CA ALA A 609 -29.90 4.71 21.07
C ALA A 609 -29.73 5.36 22.46
N ALA A 610 -30.69 6.18 22.87
CA ALA A 610 -30.73 6.79 24.22
C ALA A 610 -31.21 5.77 25.27
N LEU A 611 -30.28 5.05 25.89
CA LEU A 611 -30.54 3.94 26.80
C LEU A 611 -31.09 4.41 28.15
N GLY A 612 -31.72 3.50 28.90
CA GLY A 612 -32.12 3.75 30.29
C GLY A 612 -30.90 3.70 31.21
N VAL A 613 -30.31 2.51 31.32
CA VAL A 613 -29.08 2.27 32.09
C VAL A 613 -28.07 1.62 31.16
N PHE A 614 -26.81 2.03 31.25
CA PHE A 614 -25.70 1.33 30.61
C PHE A 614 -24.59 1.07 31.61
N THR A 615 -24.26 -0.21 31.79
CA THR A 615 -23.25 -0.69 32.73
C THR A 615 -22.12 -1.38 31.97
N VAL A 616 -20.88 -0.98 32.25
CA VAL A 616 -19.66 -1.65 31.77
C VAL A 616 -19.00 -2.33 32.96
N ASP A 617 -19.09 -3.65 33.05
CA ASP A 617 -18.55 -4.42 34.16
C ASP A 617 -17.00 -4.39 34.20
N PRO A 618 -16.38 -4.76 35.35
CA PRO A 618 -14.93 -4.85 35.44
C PRO A 618 -14.33 -5.72 34.33
N ALA A 619 -13.18 -5.30 33.79
CA ALA A 619 -12.50 -5.96 32.66
C ALA A 619 -13.28 -6.01 31.33
N ALA A 620 -14.46 -5.39 31.20
CA ALA A 620 -15.07 -5.12 29.91
C ALA A 620 -14.44 -3.88 29.26
N THR A 621 -14.34 -3.87 27.93
CA THR A 621 -13.85 -2.75 27.12
C THR A 621 -14.87 -2.35 26.07
N LEU A 622 -15.18 -1.06 25.98
CA LEU A 622 -15.90 -0.47 24.86
C LEU A 622 -15.01 0.55 24.13
N THR A 623 -14.84 0.36 22.83
CA THR A 623 -14.00 1.18 21.94
C THR A 623 -14.86 2.01 21.00
N PHE A 624 -14.69 3.34 21.02
CA PHE A 624 -15.33 4.25 20.09
C PHE A 624 -14.55 4.30 18.76
N ASP A 625 -15.27 4.13 17.66
CA ASP A 625 -14.76 4.17 16.29
C ASP A 625 -15.51 5.24 15.49
N GLY A 626 -15.34 6.50 15.92
CA GLY A 626 -15.92 7.64 15.21
C GLY A 626 -15.92 8.91 16.04
N TRP A 627 -15.95 10.06 15.36
CA TRP A 627 -15.94 11.37 15.99
C TRP A 627 -17.34 11.71 16.54
N ASN A 628 -18.39 11.29 15.85
CA ASN A 628 -19.79 11.56 16.17
C ASN A 628 -20.55 10.28 16.52
N SER A 629 -19.94 9.42 17.34
CA SER A 629 -20.51 8.14 17.77
C SER A 629 -20.84 8.18 19.28
N PRO A 630 -21.82 9.02 19.72
CA PRO A 630 -22.14 9.14 21.13
C PRO A 630 -22.69 7.82 21.70
N LEU A 631 -22.27 7.51 22.92
CA LEU A 631 -22.98 6.59 23.80
C LEU A 631 -23.93 7.41 24.67
N GLU A 632 -25.23 7.17 24.50
CA GLU A 632 -26.30 7.91 25.18
C GLU A 632 -27.04 7.03 26.18
N ALA A 633 -27.11 7.42 27.46
CA ALA A 633 -27.95 6.75 28.46
C ALA A 633 -28.41 7.69 29.58
N SER A 634 -29.55 7.41 30.22
CA SER A 634 -29.95 8.17 31.42
C SER A 634 -28.96 7.99 32.56
N THR A 635 -28.49 6.76 32.78
CA THR A 635 -27.45 6.45 33.78
C THR A 635 -26.34 5.62 33.15
N LEU A 636 -25.10 6.08 33.25
CA LEU A 636 -23.88 5.40 32.82
C LEU A 636 -23.06 4.98 34.05
N THR A 637 -22.76 3.69 34.18
CA THR A 637 -21.91 3.16 35.25
C THR A 637 -20.73 2.40 34.66
N ILE A 638 -19.52 2.90 34.87
CA ILE A 638 -18.31 2.40 34.24
C ILE A 638 -17.40 1.78 35.31
N HIS A 639 -17.33 0.45 35.33
CA HIS A 639 -16.35 -0.34 36.09
C HIS A 639 -15.22 -0.89 35.19
N GLY A 640 -15.49 -1.06 33.90
CA GLY A 640 -14.50 -1.43 32.89
C GLY A 640 -13.81 -0.23 32.24
N THR A 641 -13.37 -0.40 30.99
CA THR A 641 -12.65 0.63 30.22
C THR A 641 -13.45 1.12 29.01
N LEU A 642 -13.59 2.44 28.88
CA LEU A 642 -13.99 3.09 27.64
C LEU A 642 -12.74 3.68 26.97
N THR A 643 -12.53 3.42 25.67
CA THR A 643 -11.40 3.93 24.89
C THR A 643 -11.83 4.30 23.47
N HIS A 644 -10.95 4.86 22.64
CA HIS A 644 -11.25 5.10 21.23
C HIS A 644 -10.10 4.65 20.33
N LEU A 645 -10.38 4.40 19.04
CA LEU A 645 -9.34 4.06 18.08
C LEU A 645 -8.32 5.21 17.93
N PRO A 646 -7.03 4.93 17.69
CA PRO A 646 -6.03 5.98 17.48
C PRO A 646 -6.38 6.86 16.27
N GLN A 647 -6.02 8.15 16.29
CA GLN A 647 -6.04 8.94 15.06
C GLN A 647 -5.05 8.37 14.05
N THR A 648 -5.41 8.39 12.77
CA THR A 648 -4.56 7.93 11.65
C THR A 648 -4.22 9.05 10.66
N VAL A 649 -4.76 10.25 10.87
CA VAL A 649 -4.55 11.41 9.99
C VAL A 649 -3.10 11.89 10.04
N THR A 650 -2.49 12.04 8.86
CA THR A 650 -1.07 12.43 8.68
C THR A 650 -0.90 13.80 8.02
N THR A 651 -1.96 14.35 7.42
CA THR A 651 -1.97 15.65 6.74
C THR A 651 -3.31 16.35 6.95
N THR A 652 -3.34 17.66 6.70
CA THR A 652 -4.57 18.44 6.75
C THR A 652 -5.46 18.18 5.54
N ASN A 653 -6.77 18.42 5.67
CA ASN A 653 -7.71 18.41 4.55
C ASN A 653 -7.47 19.59 3.57
N GLY A 654 -8.30 19.70 2.54
CA GLY A 654 -8.20 20.75 1.51
C GLY A 654 -8.37 22.19 2.03
N LEU A 655 -8.78 22.36 3.29
CA LEU A 655 -8.90 23.66 3.97
C LEU A 655 -7.71 23.95 4.91
N GLY A 656 -6.73 23.05 4.99
CA GLY A 656 -5.61 23.18 5.93
C GLY A 656 -5.97 22.81 7.37
N GLU A 657 -7.11 22.13 7.60
CA GLU A 657 -7.57 21.72 8.92
C GLU A 657 -7.21 20.25 9.21
N TRP A 658 -6.96 19.95 10.48
CA TRP A 658 -6.70 18.60 10.95
C TRP A 658 -8.01 17.92 11.36
N ASP A 659 -8.51 17.01 10.52
CA ASP A 659 -9.74 16.26 10.81
C ASP A 659 -9.48 15.18 11.87
N ALA A 660 -10.16 15.28 13.01
CA ALA A 660 -10.10 14.25 14.03
C ALA A 660 -11.14 13.16 13.75
N GLN A 661 -10.74 11.89 13.84
CA GLN A 661 -11.52 10.72 13.41
C GLN A 661 -12.26 10.05 14.57
N HIS A 662 -11.69 10.02 15.77
CA HIS A 662 -12.23 9.26 16.91
C HIS A 662 -12.17 10.01 18.24
N ARG A 663 -13.17 9.84 19.10
CA ARG A 663 -13.17 10.31 20.49
C ARG A 663 -14.08 9.45 21.37
N ILE A 664 -13.89 9.52 22.68
CA ILE A 664 -14.93 9.08 23.63
C ILE A 664 -15.97 10.20 23.71
N LEU A 665 -17.23 9.91 23.37
CA LEU A 665 -18.34 10.85 23.48
C LEU A 665 -19.48 10.22 24.30
N LEU A 666 -19.72 10.76 25.49
CA LEU A 666 -20.77 10.29 26.39
C LEU A 666 -21.86 11.37 26.53
N LYS A 667 -23.12 10.98 26.44
CA LYS A 667 -24.27 11.87 26.68
C LYS A 667 -25.28 11.22 27.62
N GLY A 668 -25.97 12.02 28.43
CA GLY A 668 -26.94 11.44 29.36
C GLY A 668 -27.43 12.35 30.47
N GLN A 669 -27.94 11.72 31.54
CA GLN A 669 -28.27 12.43 32.77
C GLN A 669 -27.16 12.25 33.80
N ASN A 670 -26.78 11.01 34.13
CA ASN A 670 -25.81 10.74 35.19
C ASN A 670 -24.69 9.82 34.71
N LEU A 671 -23.44 10.12 35.10
CA LEU A 671 -22.28 9.28 34.87
C LEU A 671 -21.55 8.98 36.18
N THR A 672 -21.21 7.71 36.39
CA THR A 672 -20.30 7.25 37.43
C THR A 672 -19.13 6.50 36.78
N VAL A 673 -17.92 7.03 36.92
CA VAL A 673 -16.68 6.29 36.67
C VAL A 673 -16.24 5.71 38.00
N ALA A 674 -16.53 4.43 38.23
CA ALA A 674 -16.26 3.74 39.49
C ALA A 674 -14.74 3.60 39.74
N THR A 675 -14.33 3.23 40.95
CA THR A 675 -12.92 3.14 41.37
C THR A 675 -12.06 2.25 40.45
N ASP A 676 -12.65 1.19 39.90
CA ASP A 676 -12.05 0.26 38.95
C ASP A 676 -12.22 0.69 37.47
N GLY A 677 -13.10 1.66 37.22
CA GLY A 677 -13.43 2.18 35.90
C GLY A 677 -12.42 3.15 35.32
N ALA A 678 -12.31 3.14 33.99
CA ALA A 678 -11.47 4.04 33.24
C ALA A 678 -12.13 4.59 31.97
N LEU A 679 -12.00 5.90 31.75
CA LEU A 679 -12.09 6.52 30.42
C LEU A 679 -10.65 6.77 29.95
N ASN A 680 -10.13 5.95 29.03
CA ASN A 680 -8.73 5.93 28.65
C ASN A 680 -8.52 6.26 27.17
N ALA A 681 -7.98 7.44 26.90
CA ALA A 681 -7.58 7.93 25.59
C ALA A 681 -6.06 8.14 25.50
N ASP A 682 -5.26 7.51 26.38
CA ASP A 682 -3.80 7.68 26.40
C ASP A 682 -3.16 7.22 25.07
N GLY A 683 -2.33 8.08 24.47
CA GLY A 683 -1.65 7.80 23.20
C GLY A 683 -2.55 7.65 21.97
N LYS A 684 -3.82 8.03 22.05
CA LYS A 684 -4.79 7.92 20.95
C LYS A 684 -4.97 9.21 20.15
N GLY A 685 -4.14 10.22 20.38
CA GLY A 685 -4.15 11.49 19.65
C GLY A 685 -3.50 11.41 18.28
N TYR A 686 -3.16 12.55 17.69
CA TYR A 686 -2.51 12.58 16.37
C TYR A 686 -1.18 11.82 16.37
N LEU A 687 -0.89 11.18 15.23
CA LEU A 687 0.33 10.41 15.02
C LEU A 687 1.61 11.27 15.15
N PRO A 688 2.79 10.65 15.34
CA PRO A 688 4.05 11.36 15.23
C PRO A 688 4.15 12.18 13.92
N GLY A 689 4.59 13.44 14.03
CA GLY A 689 4.66 14.37 12.91
C GLY A 689 3.32 14.95 12.46
N ALA A 690 2.22 14.63 13.16
CA ALA A 690 0.87 15.04 12.81
C ALA A 690 0.16 15.81 13.94
N GLY A 691 -0.80 16.63 13.52
CA GLY A 691 -1.62 17.49 14.37
C GLY A 691 -1.17 18.96 14.38
N PRO A 692 -2.04 19.90 14.81
CA PRO A 692 -1.78 21.33 14.73
C PRO A 692 -0.56 21.82 15.52
N GLY A 693 -0.23 21.14 16.62
CA GLY A 693 0.93 21.40 17.46
C GLY A 693 2.10 20.48 17.16
N SER A 694 2.15 19.85 15.97
CA SER A 694 3.35 19.12 15.52
C SER A 694 4.35 20.06 14.86
N VAL A 695 5.62 19.65 14.81
CA VAL A 695 6.70 20.44 14.20
C VAL A 695 7.52 19.59 13.23
N PRO A 696 7.97 20.17 12.11
CA PRO A 696 8.84 19.47 11.17
C PRO A 696 10.22 19.19 11.79
N PRO A 697 10.93 18.14 11.35
CA PRO A 697 12.28 17.88 11.81
C PRO A 697 13.25 18.97 11.34
N PHE A 698 14.12 19.44 12.24
CA PHE A 698 15.18 20.38 11.90
C PHE A 698 16.49 19.63 11.60
N LEU A 699 17.23 20.08 10.59
CA LEU A 699 18.59 19.64 10.28
C LEU A 699 19.57 20.65 10.89
N GLY A 700 20.12 20.34 12.07
CA GLY A 700 21.26 21.09 12.61
C GLY A 700 22.58 20.49 12.12
N ILE A 701 23.53 21.34 11.74
CA ILE A 701 24.95 20.98 11.67
C ILE A 701 25.51 21.35 13.04
N GLY A 702 26.06 20.39 13.77
CA GLY A 702 26.77 20.64 15.01
C GLY A 702 28.06 21.42 14.75
N ASP A 703 28.58 22.10 15.78
CA ASP A 703 29.82 22.89 15.69
C ASP A 703 31.05 22.03 15.33
N ASP A 704 30.94 20.69 15.39
CA ASP A 704 31.92 19.68 14.99
C ASP A 704 31.80 19.23 13.51
N GLY A 705 30.86 19.80 12.75
CA GLY A 705 30.59 19.43 11.36
C GLY A 705 29.76 18.15 11.18
N THR A 706 29.24 17.55 12.26
CA THR A 706 28.36 16.38 12.18
C THR A 706 26.88 16.79 12.17
N SER A 707 26.05 16.11 11.38
CA SER A 707 24.61 16.38 11.30
C SER A 707 23.87 15.67 12.43
N TYR A 708 23.28 16.42 13.38
CA TYR A 708 22.37 15.88 14.40
C TYR A 708 20.92 16.21 14.01
N ALA A 709 20.05 15.19 13.99
CA ALA A 709 18.63 15.45 13.83
C ALA A 709 18.02 15.81 15.18
N MET A 710 17.34 16.95 15.25
CA MET A 710 16.69 17.47 16.46
C MET A 710 15.18 17.59 16.22
N GLY A 711 14.38 17.23 17.22
CA GLY A 711 12.93 17.09 17.09
C GLY A 711 12.20 17.64 18.31
N GLY A 712 11.24 18.53 18.08
CA GLY A 712 10.40 19.08 19.15
C GLY A 712 9.30 18.11 19.60
N GLY A 713 8.90 18.24 20.86
CA GLY A 713 7.71 17.55 21.38
C GLY A 713 6.42 18.18 20.86
N GLY A 714 5.33 17.41 20.87
CA GLY A 714 4.02 17.92 20.47
C GLY A 714 3.48 18.96 21.45
N GLY A 715 2.76 19.96 20.95
CA GLY A 715 2.02 20.94 21.78
C GLY A 715 0.50 20.71 21.71
N TYR A 716 -0.23 21.14 22.74
CA TYR A 716 -1.71 21.31 22.66
C TYR A 716 -2.24 22.32 23.68
N GLY A 717 -2.30 21.96 24.97
CA GLY A 717 -2.66 22.90 26.04
C GLY A 717 -1.47 23.73 26.50
N GLY A 718 -0.30 23.11 26.51
CA GLY A 718 0.99 23.74 26.64
C GLY A 718 1.86 23.44 25.43
N SER A 719 2.91 24.24 25.25
CA SER A 719 3.87 24.02 24.17
C SER A 719 4.81 22.85 24.51
N GLY A 720 5.23 22.10 23.49
CA GLY A 720 6.24 21.05 23.62
C GLY A 720 7.65 21.61 23.74
N ALA A 721 8.56 20.80 24.28
CA ALA A 721 9.97 21.14 24.47
C ALA A 721 10.74 21.07 23.13
N PHE A 722 11.87 21.77 23.07
CA PHE A 722 12.80 21.69 21.94
C PHE A 722 14.26 21.92 22.41
N TYR A 723 15.22 21.35 21.68
CA TYR A 723 16.66 21.36 21.97
C TYR A 723 17.47 22.15 20.91
N LEU A 724 18.17 23.25 21.29
CA LEU A 724 19.06 24.11 20.46
C LEU A 724 18.40 25.03 19.40
N SER A 725 17.60 26.03 19.82
CA SER A 725 17.15 27.22 19.03
C SER A 725 16.10 27.08 17.89
N GLY A 726 15.49 25.92 17.68
CA GLY A 726 14.29 25.66 16.86
C GLY A 726 12.95 25.76 17.60
N ARG A 727 11.83 25.35 16.97
CA ARG A 727 10.46 25.47 17.50
C ARG A 727 9.94 24.13 18.05
N GLY A 728 9.46 24.12 19.29
CA GLY A 728 8.59 23.07 19.83
C GLY A 728 7.14 23.23 19.35
N GLY A 729 6.33 22.19 19.52
CA GLY A 729 4.91 22.23 19.18
C GLY A 729 4.16 23.32 19.94
N LEU A 730 3.39 24.16 19.26
CA LEU A 730 2.61 25.23 19.90
C LEU A 730 1.30 24.70 20.49
N ALA A 731 0.79 25.42 21.48
CA ALA A 731 -0.57 25.22 21.97
C ALA A 731 -1.62 25.68 20.94
N TYR A 732 -2.76 25.00 20.88
CA TYR A 732 -3.87 25.31 19.96
C TYR A 732 -5.22 24.92 20.57
N GLY A 733 -6.32 25.29 19.91
CA GLY A 733 -7.67 25.02 20.41
C GLY A 733 -8.10 25.95 21.55
N ARG A 734 -9.31 25.72 22.06
CA ARG A 734 -9.92 26.52 23.12
C ARG A 734 -9.75 25.86 24.49
N ALA A 735 -9.50 26.67 25.53
CA ALA A 735 -9.27 26.17 26.89
C ALA A 735 -10.57 25.83 27.64
N ASP A 736 -11.64 26.56 27.34
CA ASP A 736 -12.98 26.43 27.91
C ASP A 736 -13.83 25.33 27.24
N ASP A 737 -13.47 24.93 26.01
CA ASP A 737 -14.08 23.82 25.28
C ASP A 737 -13.03 22.98 24.50
N PRO A 738 -12.24 22.15 25.20
CA PRO A 738 -11.16 21.37 24.59
C PRO A 738 -11.71 20.15 23.87
N TRP A 739 -12.06 20.30 22.60
CA TRP A 739 -12.60 19.22 21.79
C TRP A 739 -11.53 18.39 21.07
N GLN A 740 -10.32 18.92 20.84
CA GLN A 740 -9.32 18.29 19.96
C GLN A 740 -8.45 17.26 20.69
N PRO A 741 -7.97 16.21 19.98
CA PRO A 741 -6.89 15.35 20.47
C PRO A 741 -5.57 16.12 20.47
N GLY A 742 -4.58 15.62 21.22
CA GLY A 742 -3.23 16.17 21.30
C GLY A 742 -2.37 15.83 20.08
N SER A 743 -1.32 16.62 19.84
CA SER A 743 -0.40 16.43 18.71
C SER A 743 0.73 15.44 19.01
N GLY A 744 1.15 14.71 17.98
CA GLY A 744 2.33 13.86 18.07
C GLY A 744 3.62 14.68 18.05
N GLY A 745 4.67 14.14 18.68
CA GLY A 745 6.01 14.72 18.61
C GLY A 745 6.59 14.61 17.19
N CYS A 746 7.68 15.35 16.93
CA CYS A 746 8.35 15.37 15.63
C CYS A 746 8.68 13.96 15.11
N TYR A 747 8.42 13.71 13.83
CA TYR A 747 8.69 12.43 13.17
C TYR A 747 9.78 12.55 12.09
N ARG A 748 10.78 11.67 12.17
CA ARG A 748 11.83 11.52 11.14
C ARG A 748 12.20 10.05 10.98
N PRO A 749 11.99 9.43 9.80
CA PRO A 749 12.18 8.00 9.61
C PRO A 749 13.58 7.48 9.97
N LEU A 750 14.64 8.19 9.58
CA LEU A 750 16.03 7.74 9.73
C LEU A 750 16.63 7.92 11.14
N TYR A 751 16.01 8.71 12.02
CA TYR A 751 16.59 9.06 13.32
C TYR A 751 15.66 8.75 14.49
N TYR A 752 14.38 9.14 14.37
CA TYR A 752 13.38 8.88 15.41
C TYR A 752 12.52 7.65 15.11
N GLY A 753 12.27 7.30 13.84
CA GLY A 753 11.57 6.07 13.45
C GLY A 753 10.31 5.79 14.30
N SER A 754 10.17 4.57 14.81
CA SER A 754 9.09 4.13 15.71
C SER A 754 9.18 4.67 17.16
N ARG A 755 10.17 5.51 17.47
CA ARG A 755 10.44 6.03 18.82
C ARG A 755 9.63 7.27 19.15
N SER A 756 9.29 8.11 18.17
CA SER A 756 8.39 9.25 18.36
C SER A 756 6.98 8.79 18.76
N LYS A 757 6.35 9.52 19.68
CA LYS A 757 5.05 9.13 20.25
C LYS A 757 3.91 10.02 19.78
N PRO A 758 2.70 9.44 19.60
CA PRO A 758 1.49 10.19 19.30
C PRO A 758 1.06 11.06 20.50
N GLY A 759 0.13 12.00 20.28
CA GLY A 759 -0.50 12.74 21.36
C GLY A 759 -1.50 11.91 22.16
N GLY A 760 -2.04 12.47 23.25
CA GLY A 760 -3.21 11.95 23.95
C GLY A 760 -4.50 12.18 23.16
N GLY A 761 -5.50 11.33 23.33
CA GLY A 761 -6.77 11.37 22.59
C GLY A 761 -7.77 12.41 23.09
N ALA A 762 -9.04 12.27 22.71
CA ALA A 762 -10.10 13.21 23.06
C ALA A 762 -11.25 12.53 23.82
N ILE A 763 -11.70 13.17 24.89
CA ILE A 763 -12.80 12.71 25.75
C ILE A 763 -13.78 13.86 25.93
N ARG A 764 -15.06 13.61 25.65
CA ARG A 764 -16.15 14.56 25.85
C ARG A 764 -17.30 13.90 26.61
N ILE A 765 -17.69 14.53 27.72
CA ILE A 765 -18.74 14.09 28.62
C ILE A 765 -19.79 15.19 28.69
N GLU A 766 -21.01 14.90 28.27
CA GLU A 766 -22.14 15.84 28.27
C GLU A 766 -23.31 15.26 29.07
N MET A 767 -23.34 15.56 30.37
CA MET A 767 -24.38 15.10 31.27
C MET A 767 -25.29 16.26 31.67
N SER A 768 -26.59 16.05 31.67
CA SER A 768 -27.56 17.06 32.16
C SER A 768 -27.75 17.02 33.69
N GLY A 769 -27.30 15.95 34.34
CA GLY A 769 -27.33 15.72 35.78
C GLY A 769 -25.92 15.63 36.38
N SER A 770 -25.63 14.57 37.14
CA SER A 770 -24.37 14.46 37.89
C SER A 770 -23.26 13.69 37.15
N VAL A 771 -22.01 14.09 37.39
CA VAL A 771 -20.81 13.33 37.01
C VAL A 771 -20.03 12.98 38.27
N THR A 772 -19.83 11.69 38.53
CA THR A 772 -19.01 11.17 39.63
C THR A 772 -17.76 10.48 39.08
N VAL A 773 -16.57 10.90 39.52
CA VAL A 773 -15.29 10.30 39.13
C VAL A 773 -14.57 9.74 40.36
N ASP A 774 -14.70 8.43 40.57
CA ASP A 774 -13.98 7.68 41.60
C ASP A 774 -12.77 6.92 41.01
N GLY A 775 -12.82 6.62 39.70
CA GLY A 775 -11.75 6.00 38.92
C GLY A 775 -10.91 6.98 38.12
N ILE A 776 -10.56 6.61 36.87
CA ILE A 776 -9.59 7.34 36.04
C ILE A 776 -10.22 7.88 34.76
N VAL A 777 -10.01 9.16 34.47
CA VAL A 777 -10.24 9.79 33.15
C VAL A 777 -8.91 10.31 32.62
N SER A 778 -8.43 9.78 31.50
CA SER A 778 -7.04 9.96 31.07
C SER A 778 -6.90 10.16 29.57
N ALA A 779 -6.15 11.19 29.15
CA ALA A 779 -5.80 11.49 27.77
C ALA A 779 -4.32 11.93 27.68
N ASN A 780 -3.40 11.13 28.22
CA ASN A 780 -1.98 11.46 28.25
C ASN A 780 -1.26 11.20 26.92
N GLY A 781 -0.23 11.99 26.66
CA GLY A 781 0.82 11.67 25.69
C GLY A 781 1.74 10.56 26.22
N PRO A 782 2.11 9.54 25.43
CA PRO A 782 3.01 8.48 25.86
C PRO A 782 4.46 8.97 26.00
N ASN A 783 5.19 8.38 26.94
CA ASN A 783 6.63 8.59 27.09
C ASN A 783 7.41 7.86 25.99
N CYS A 784 8.54 8.44 25.57
CA CYS A 784 9.51 7.81 24.68
C CYS A 784 10.62 7.09 25.47
N THR A 785 11.18 6.03 24.88
CA THR A 785 12.42 5.38 25.32
C THR A 785 13.44 5.35 24.16
N GLY A 786 14.71 5.68 24.43
CA GLY A 786 15.80 5.47 23.46
C GLY A 786 15.99 6.50 22.33
N GLY A 787 15.80 7.80 22.57
CA GLY A 787 16.09 8.87 21.59
C GLY A 787 14.93 9.19 20.66
N GLY A 788 13.93 9.92 21.16
CA GLY A 788 12.70 10.25 20.43
C GLY A 788 11.82 11.24 21.18
N THR A 789 10.79 11.74 20.50
CA THR A 789 9.97 12.87 20.98
C THR A 789 8.66 12.41 21.63
N GLY A 790 8.28 13.08 22.72
CA GLY A 790 7.00 12.88 23.38
C GLY A 790 5.84 13.60 22.68
N GLY A 791 4.67 12.99 22.64
CA GLY A 791 3.44 13.66 22.21
C GLY A 791 2.80 14.47 23.33
N SER A 792 1.96 15.44 22.99
CA SER A 792 1.27 16.27 23.99
C SER A 792 0.18 15.47 24.72
N GLY A 793 -0.29 15.99 25.86
CA GLY A 793 -1.59 15.58 26.40
C GLY A 793 -2.74 15.93 25.43
N GLY A 794 -3.86 15.25 25.59
CA GLY A 794 -5.08 15.39 24.80
C GLY A 794 -6.13 16.33 25.39
N GLY A 795 -7.36 16.24 24.91
CA GLY A 795 -8.49 17.09 25.33
C GLY A 795 -9.51 16.34 26.18
N ILE A 796 -9.89 16.90 27.32
CA ILE A 796 -10.95 16.38 28.18
C ILE A 796 -11.95 17.51 28.47
N ALA A 797 -13.17 17.38 27.97
CA ALA A 797 -14.26 18.32 28.23
C ALA A 797 -15.37 17.63 29.02
N VAL A 798 -15.74 18.19 30.17
CA VAL A 798 -16.81 17.69 31.04
C VAL A 798 -17.85 18.79 31.22
N TYR A 799 -19.10 18.48 30.88
CA TYR A 799 -20.27 19.32 31.11
C TYR A 799 -21.25 18.55 32.00
N CYS A 800 -21.61 19.14 33.13
CA CYS A 800 -22.57 18.54 34.07
C CYS A 800 -23.38 19.60 34.83
N GLN A 801 -24.44 19.17 35.53
CA GLN A 801 -25.10 20.02 36.51
C GLN A 801 -24.31 20.03 37.82
N THR A 802 -23.83 18.87 38.27
CA THR A 802 -23.00 18.72 39.48
C THR A 802 -21.86 17.73 39.28
N PHE A 803 -20.75 17.95 39.99
CA PHE A 803 -19.54 17.13 39.92
C PHE A 803 -19.14 16.61 41.32
N SER A 804 -18.92 15.30 41.43
CA SER A 804 -18.51 14.60 42.64
C SER A 804 -17.42 13.56 42.37
N GLY A 805 -16.85 12.99 43.42
CA GLY A 805 -15.88 11.89 43.30
C GLY A 805 -15.06 11.68 44.57
N ALA A 806 -14.30 10.60 44.59
CA ALA A 806 -13.43 10.19 45.69
C ALA A 806 -11.97 10.65 45.53
N THR A 807 -11.16 10.44 46.56
CA THR A 807 -9.70 10.69 46.56
C THR A 807 -8.93 9.81 45.58
N SER A 808 -9.49 8.65 45.22
CA SER A 808 -8.99 7.78 44.16
C SER A 808 -9.18 8.41 42.77
N GLY A 809 -10.18 9.27 42.61
CA GLY A 809 -10.54 9.93 41.35
C GLY A 809 -9.39 10.72 40.72
N TRP A 810 -9.20 10.54 39.41
CA TRP A 810 -8.18 11.23 38.62
C TRP A 810 -8.72 11.69 37.27
N ILE A 811 -8.43 12.94 36.89
CA ILE A 811 -8.62 13.46 35.53
C ILE A 811 -7.28 14.00 35.02
N ARG A 812 -6.75 13.47 33.91
CA ARG A 812 -5.42 13.85 33.41
C ARG A 812 -5.26 13.95 31.91
N ALA A 813 -4.47 14.93 31.50
CA ALA A 813 -4.00 15.10 30.13
C ALA A 813 -2.53 15.51 30.16
N THR A 814 -1.67 14.63 30.66
CA THR A 814 -0.23 14.87 30.83
C THR A 814 0.53 14.73 29.52
N GLY A 815 1.54 15.58 29.28
CA GLY A 815 2.46 15.47 28.16
C GLY A 815 3.45 14.30 28.30
N GLY A 816 3.83 13.69 27.18
CA GLY A 816 4.80 12.60 27.15
C GLY A 816 6.24 13.07 27.32
N THR A 817 7.04 12.30 28.04
CA THR A 817 8.48 12.55 28.24
C THR A 817 9.28 12.17 26.98
N GLY A 818 10.07 13.10 26.45
CA GLY A 818 11.06 12.87 25.40
C GLY A 818 12.38 12.29 25.95
N ALA A 819 13.20 11.74 25.07
CA ALA A 819 14.47 11.09 25.42
C ALA A 819 15.62 11.55 24.52
N LEU A 820 16.82 11.67 25.12
CA LEU A 820 18.05 12.19 24.48
C LEU A 820 17.81 13.59 23.89
N GLU A 821 18.05 13.78 22.60
CA GLU A 821 17.84 15.04 21.87
C GLU A 821 16.37 15.24 21.43
N GLY A 822 15.46 14.35 21.86
CA GLY A 822 14.03 14.42 21.56
C GLY A 822 13.25 15.25 22.57
N GLY A 823 12.50 16.24 22.08
CA GLY A 823 11.66 17.10 22.90
C GLY A 823 10.47 16.38 23.54
N SER A 824 10.15 16.78 24.77
CA SER A 824 9.00 16.30 25.54
C SER A 824 7.71 17.03 25.15
N GLY A 825 6.57 16.36 25.22
CA GLY A 825 5.27 16.93 24.90
C GLY A 825 4.78 17.91 25.95
N GLY A 826 4.07 18.94 25.51
CA GLY A 826 3.34 19.85 26.38
C GLY A 826 2.12 19.18 27.03
N GLY A 827 1.62 19.76 28.12
CA GLY A 827 0.38 19.31 28.73
C GLY A 827 -0.84 19.50 27.80
N GLY A 828 -1.90 18.72 28.04
CA GLY A 828 -3.16 18.79 27.32
C GLY A 828 -4.14 19.82 27.87
N ARG A 829 -5.42 19.71 27.54
CA ARG A 829 -6.45 20.65 28.01
C ARG A 829 -7.55 19.91 28.74
N ILE A 830 -7.93 20.43 29.91
CA ILE A 830 -9.06 19.93 30.70
C ILE A 830 -10.01 21.09 30.98
N ALA A 831 -11.30 20.93 30.64
CA ALA A 831 -12.37 21.84 31.04
C ALA A 831 -13.44 21.09 31.82
N LEU A 832 -13.80 21.61 32.99
CA LEU A 832 -14.90 21.11 33.82
C LEU A 832 -15.92 22.24 33.99
N ASN A 833 -17.05 22.11 33.30
CA ASN A 833 -18.16 23.06 33.33
C ASN A 833 -19.31 22.47 34.15
N TYR A 834 -19.66 23.12 35.26
CA TYR A 834 -20.79 22.75 36.11
C TYR A 834 -21.68 23.94 36.46
N ASN A 835 -22.91 23.68 36.92
CA ASN A 835 -23.77 24.72 37.45
C ASN A 835 -23.30 25.14 38.86
N SER A 836 -22.74 26.34 38.99
CA SER A 836 -22.17 26.83 40.25
C SER A 836 -23.16 26.88 41.42
N THR A 837 -24.44 27.14 41.16
CA THR A 837 -25.48 27.18 42.19
C THR A 837 -25.84 25.77 42.67
N ALA A 838 -26.00 24.82 41.74
CA ALA A 838 -26.30 23.44 42.08
C ALA A 838 -25.11 22.76 42.78
N GLN A 839 -23.88 23.04 42.35
CA GLN A 839 -22.66 22.53 42.96
C GLN A 839 -22.49 23.02 44.40
N ALA A 840 -22.78 24.30 44.67
CA ALA A 840 -22.69 24.88 46.01
C ALA A 840 -23.69 24.28 47.00
N ALA A 841 -24.79 23.69 46.51
CA ALA A 841 -25.81 23.04 47.33
C ALA A 841 -25.44 21.60 47.74
N LEU A 842 -24.36 21.02 47.21
CA LEU A 842 -23.92 19.67 47.58
C LEU A 842 -23.32 19.63 48.99
N PRO A 843 -23.38 18.49 49.70
CA PRO A 843 -22.67 18.31 50.98
C PRO A 843 -21.15 18.49 50.87
N VAL A 844 -20.58 18.16 49.71
CA VAL A 844 -19.15 18.35 49.40
C VAL A 844 -19.01 19.10 48.06
N PRO A 845 -19.09 20.44 48.05
CA PRO A 845 -19.02 21.24 46.82
C PRO A 845 -17.66 21.17 46.12
N ARG A 846 -16.60 20.78 46.84
CA ARG A 846 -15.22 20.62 46.35
C ARG A 846 -14.79 19.17 46.52
N PRO A 847 -15.12 18.27 45.59
CA PRO A 847 -14.76 16.87 45.70
C PRO A 847 -13.24 16.67 45.64
N PRO A 848 -12.68 15.68 46.34
CA PRO A 848 -11.23 15.42 46.39
C PRO A 848 -10.66 14.73 45.14
N VAL A 849 -11.23 15.02 43.96
CA VAL A 849 -10.75 14.49 42.67
C VAL A 849 -9.47 15.22 42.27
N ARG A 850 -8.44 14.48 41.84
CA ARG A 850 -7.17 15.05 41.39
C ARG A 850 -7.26 15.37 39.90
N ILE A 851 -6.85 16.58 39.51
CA ILE A 851 -6.86 17.03 38.12
C ILE A 851 -5.45 17.49 37.73
N SER A 852 -4.93 17.04 36.59
CA SER A 852 -3.55 17.33 36.16
C SER A 852 -3.39 17.51 34.65
N THR A 853 -2.67 18.56 34.26
CA THR A 853 -2.26 18.86 32.88
C THR A 853 -0.75 19.06 32.78
N VAL A 854 0.04 18.37 33.61
CA VAL A 854 1.49 18.59 33.65
C VAL A 854 2.16 18.28 32.30
N ASN A 855 3.25 18.99 32.01
CA ASN A 855 4.10 18.72 30.86
C ASN A 855 4.91 17.42 31.03
N GLY A 856 5.45 16.91 29.93
CA GLY A 856 6.46 15.84 29.98
C GLY A 856 7.75 16.33 30.63
N ASN A 857 8.49 15.42 31.27
CA ASN A 857 9.80 15.74 31.85
C ASN A 857 10.86 15.88 30.75
N VAL A 858 11.87 16.72 30.93
CA VAL A 858 13.03 16.77 30.03
C VAL A 858 14.16 15.97 30.67
N THR A 859 14.63 14.93 29.99
CA THR A 859 15.60 13.98 30.56
C THR A 859 17.06 14.40 30.38
N ASN A 860 17.35 15.34 29.46
CA ASN A 860 18.69 15.89 29.24
C ASN A 860 18.63 17.39 28.82
N PRO A 861 18.34 18.32 29.74
CA PRO A 861 18.32 19.74 29.41
C PRO A 861 19.73 20.24 29.12
N ASP A 862 19.95 20.94 27.99
CA ASP A 862 21.22 21.60 27.73
C ASP A 862 21.46 22.72 28.76
N THR A 863 22.63 22.68 29.40
CA THR A 863 23.08 23.68 30.38
C THR A 863 23.44 25.04 29.77
N SER A 864 23.53 25.14 28.43
CA SER A 864 23.82 26.40 27.71
C SER A 864 22.66 27.42 27.73
N GLY A 865 21.46 27.01 28.16
CA GLY A 865 20.26 27.86 28.17
C GLY A 865 19.47 27.89 26.85
N ALA A 866 19.89 27.13 25.83
CA ALA A 866 19.22 27.06 24.52
C ALA A 866 18.05 26.05 24.43
N THR A 867 17.76 25.30 25.51
CA THR A 867 16.63 24.36 25.59
C THR A 867 15.35 25.09 26.01
N ILE A 868 14.29 24.99 25.20
CA ILE A 868 12.95 25.46 25.58
C ILE A 868 12.24 24.30 26.27
N LEU A 869 11.86 24.51 27.54
CA LEU A 869 11.15 23.51 28.33
C LEU A 869 9.68 23.40 27.91
N PRO A 870 9.07 22.20 28.01
CA PRO A 870 7.67 22.03 27.70
C PRO A 870 6.82 22.72 28.77
N VAL A 871 5.66 23.23 28.38
CA VAL A 871 4.76 23.99 29.24
C VAL A 871 3.61 23.12 29.69
N MET A 872 3.16 23.33 30.93
CA MET A 872 1.93 22.72 31.44
C MET A 872 0.73 23.10 30.55
N GLY A 873 -0.25 22.22 30.54
CA GLY A 873 -1.49 22.39 29.82
C GLY A 873 -2.48 23.30 30.54
N THR A 874 -3.65 23.51 29.94
CA THR A 874 -4.67 24.41 30.51
C THR A 874 -5.72 23.65 31.30
N LEU A 875 -6.06 24.18 32.47
CA LEU A 875 -7.20 23.74 33.29
C LEU A 875 -8.22 24.88 33.37
N TYR A 876 -9.46 24.62 32.97
CA TYR A 876 -10.61 25.52 33.06
C TYR A 876 -11.67 24.90 33.99
N LEU A 877 -12.12 25.64 35.00
CA LEU A 877 -13.05 25.18 36.06
C LEU A 877 -14.19 26.16 36.28
#